data_AF-A0A0N7H0U2-F1
#
_entry.id   AF-A0A0N7H0U2-F1
#
_cell.length_a   1.000
_cell.length_b   1.000
_cell.length_c   1.000
_cell.angle_alpha   90.00
_cell.angle_beta   90.00
_cell.angle_gamma   90.00
#
_symmetry.space_group_name_H-M   'P 1'
#
loop_
_entity.id
_entity.type
_entity.pdbx_description
1 polymer ?
#
loop_
_entity_poly.entity_id
_entity_poly.type
_entity_poly.pdbx_seq_one_letter_code
_entity_poly.pdbx_strand_id
1 'polypeptide(L)'
;MTKDDMTESAHPKPAGGKGLVVKRKSTITELPTESDPVNTGMGVLGLALRAGAAHRSNEHHRSKKGDKAKQLDRRPVFLAMQGGGAKGIVHVGGLTALDDMNLDIKGVAGTSAGSIVAALVAVGYKGKDLLNLDGDGNLFETLPSKLKVKKPTDLFPFWGWQALRFSRLVITAGGRLLSLESKLLTWLFPSKKPGPVKRALRRLFGFLSVAAKLVFCGYLIYEGVEWVAVQDQETLKTTMWIAVGVIITLGLVVWKALKGITTVNKVRDFIDNALRNKITLMKDTDKGVTFADLQRAKKSPLKIVATNVYGETLELFCVERTPDVAIADAVAASICLPVIFKPWRLVFERHNTHPPTPVETTFLDGGLVSNLPAWPFDQERKDNPDIPTIALSIGEPPVPTHKHWLFSLVGSVVNGSQEVHTRAAGQMSQVALSTTLGMLDFDKPVLVLRNEAKKARLTTQNKVTFDLAISPRVLRAFVAAVQREIEMLTAAPLAWASPIPADARIRVSLAVEQSGSFAASYTAGHQPGDKDAANLGVKVTSHIAHYCWNKQALYSRVFPPTILPNKLAERGVWGDACFIICIPLFSKAPLYPVSQPATMTQQPKGCVVVIESNIPVIATTEAQKIAFSKFVETVRERVLYLDQEVDNNKRATADFAQETNKWR
;
A
#
# COMPACT_ATOMS: atom_id res chain seq x y z
N MET A 1 -18.21 24.57 -57.02
CA MET A 1 -19.27 24.17 -57.98
C MET A 1 -20.24 23.28 -57.19
N THR A 2 -21.30 23.86 -56.64
CA THR A 2 -22.64 24.14 -57.26
C THR A 2 -23.54 22.91 -57.19
N LYS A 3 -24.57 22.96 -56.32
CA LYS A 3 -26.02 23.13 -56.61
C LYS A 3 -26.67 21.81 -57.08
N ASP A 4 -27.62 21.21 -56.34
CA ASP A 4 -29.01 21.62 -55.97
C ASP A 4 -30.06 21.09 -56.99
N ASP A 5 -31.32 21.03 -56.53
CA ASP A 5 -32.57 20.53 -57.18
C ASP A 5 -32.84 19.00 -57.07
N MET A 6 -33.98 18.46 -56.59
CA MET A 6 -35.44 18.75 -56.74
C MET A 6 -35.92 18.47 -58.20
N THR A 7 -37.05 17.82 -58.55
CA THR A 7 -38.24 17.29 -57.84
C THR A 7 -39.08 16.36 -58.78
N GLU A 8 -39.91 15.46 -58.21
CA GLU A 8 -41.16 14.86 -58.79
C GLU A 8 -41.06 13.95 -60.08
N SER A 9 -42.01 13.08 -60.50
CA SER A 9 -43.44 12.85 -60.14
C SER A 9 -43.98 11.38 -60.33
N ALA A 10 -45.01 11.03 -59.55
CA ALA A 10 -46.24 10.22 -59.82
C ALA A 10 -46.31 8.81 -60.53
N HIS A 11 -46.67 7.78 -59.72
CA HIS A 11 -47.79 6.78 -59.87
C HIS A 11 -47.92 5.78 -61.08
N PRO A 12 -48.68 4.64 -60.98
CA PRO A 12 -49.78 4.29 -60.04
C PRO A 12 -49.75 2.89 -59.33
N LYS A 13 -50.82 2.62 -58.56
CA LYS A 13 -51.20 1.42 -57.72
C LYS A 13 -52.00 0.36 -58.52
N PRO A 14 -52.49 -0.81 -57.99
CA PRO A 14 -52.75 -1.26 -56.59
C PRO A 14 -52.14 -2.68 -56.28
N ALA A 15 -52.55 -3.57 -55.35
CA ALA A 15 -53.71 -3.70 -54.43
C ALA A 15 -53.41 -4.61 -53.19
N GLY A 16 -54.37 -4.70 -52.24
CA GLY A 16 -54.41 -5.67 -51.11
C GLY A 16 -53.56 -5.27 -49.88
N GLY A 17 -54.06 -5.07 -48.65
CA GLY A 17 -55.30 -5.52 -48.00
C GLY A 17 -54.97 -6.68 -47.04
N LYS A 18 -54.97 -6.52 -45.71
CA LYS A 18 -56.05 -6.02 -44.83
C LYS A 18 -55.52 -5.25 -43.61
N GLY A 19 -56.38 -4.43 -43.00
CA GLY A 19 -56.21 -3.92 -41.64
C GLY A 19 -57.56 -3.65 -40.95
N LEU A 20 -57.56 -3.61 -39.62
CA LEU A 20 -58.57 -3.06 -38.70
C LEU A 20 -57.74 -2.30 -37.63
N VAL A 21 -57.84 -1.01 -37.31
CA VAL A 21 -58.97 -0.05 -37.22
C VAL A 21 -59.92 -0.48 -36.09
N VAL A 22 -60.18 0.30 -35.02
CA VAL A 22 -61.09 1.48 -35.01
C VAL A 22 -60.87 2.42 -33.78
N LYS A 23 -60.82 3.73 -34.09
CA LYS A 23 -61.29 4.98 -33.41
C LYS A 23 -61.29 5.19 -31.86
N ARG A 24 -60.87 6.44 -31.55
CA ARG A 24 -61.26 7.34 -30.44
C ARG A 24 -62.66 7.14 -29.82
N LYS A 25 -62.75 7.40 -28.51
CA LYS A 25 -63.85 8.17 -27.89
C LYS A 25 -63.33 9.03 -26.73
N SER A 26 -63.95 10.19 -26.53
CA SER A 26 -63.73 11.10 -25.41
C SER A 26 -64.98 11.12 -24.52
N THR A 27 -64.82 10.94 -23.20
CA THR A 27 -65.89 11.10 -22.21
C THR A 27 -65.33 11.73 -20.94
N ILE A 28 -66.17 12.47 -20.23
CA ILE A 28 -65.92 13.14 -18.94
C ILE A 28 -66.26 12.17 -17.79
N THR A 29 -65.94 12.58 -16.54
CA THR A 29 -66.05 11.85 -15.23
C THR A 29 -64.95 10.80 -15.01
N GLU A 30 -64.42 10.56 -13.79
CA GLU A 30 -64.83 10.91 -12.42
C GLU A 30 -63.61 11.25 -11.53
N LEU A 31 -63.84 11.84 -10.35
CA LEU A 31 -62.86 11.89 -9.25
C LEU A 31 -62.90 10.57 -8.45
N PRO A 32 -61.74 10.00 -8.08
CA PRO A 32 -61.63 9.26 -6.84
C PRO A 32 -60.49 9.75 -5.94
N THR A 33 -60.83 9.89 -4.67
CA THR A 33 -59.92 9.98 -3.53
C THR A 33 -59.20 8.65 -3.30
N GLU A 34 -57.90 8.66 -3.04
CA GLU A 34 -57.27 8.11 -1.81
C GLU A 34 -55.74 8.25 -1.85
N SER A 35 -55.10 7.98 -0.71
CA SER A 35 -53.71 8.27 -0.40
C SER A 35 -52.67 7.39 -1.14
N ASP A 36 -51.67 8.02 -1.75
CA ASP A 36 -50.38 7.40 -2.08
C ASP A 36 -49.25 7.99 -1.21
N PRO A 37 -48.37 7.17 -0.61
CA PRO A 37 -47.31 7.64 0.27
C PRO A 37 -46.16 8.29 -0.50
N VAL A 38 -45.65 9.42 0.03
CA VAL A 38 -44.50 10.13 -0.53
C VAL A 38 -43.26 9.22 -0.57
N ASN A 39 -42.73 9.01 -1.77
CA ASN A 39 -41.63 8.09 -2.04
C ASN A 39 -40.26 8.68 -1.62
N THR A 40 -40.00 8.76 -0.31
CA THR A 40 -38.70 9.12 0.27
C THR A 40 -37.75 7.92 0.30
N GLY A 41 -37.16 7.60 -0.85
CA GLY A 41 -36.04 6.67 -0.97
C GLY A 41 -34.92 7.31 -1.80
N MET A 42 -33.91 7.90 -1.16
CA MET A 42 -32.76 8.51 -1.84
C MET A 42 -31.47 8.33 -1.02
N GLY A 43 -30.79 7.21 -1.30
CA GLY A 43 -29.63 6.79 -0.52
C GLY A 43 -28.48 7.78 -0.42
N VAL A 44 -27.65 7.61 0.61
CA VAL A 44 -26.49 8.43 0.97
C VAL A 44 -25.54 8.73 -0.21
N LEU A 45 -25.39 7.82 -1.19
CA LEU A 45 -24.62 8.09 -2.40
C LEU A 45 -25.24 9.20 -3.29
N GLY A 46 -26.58 9.26 -3.36
CA GLY A 46 -27.33 10.35 -3.98
C GLY A 46 -27.28 11.64 -3.15
N LEU A 47 -27.27 11.53 -1.82
CA LEU A 47 -27.07 12.68 -0.93
C LEU A 47 -25.67 13.29 -1.08
N ALA A 48 -24.62 12.46 -1.20
CA ALA A 48 -23.24 12.86 -1.48
C ALA A 48 -23.02 13.48 -2.88
N LEU A 49 -24.00 13.35 -3.77
CA LEU A 49 -24.06 14.05 -5.06
C LEU A 49 -24.85 15.36 -4.96
N ARG A 50 -25.94 15.42 -4.17
CA ARG A 50 -26.74 16.63 -3.96
C ARG A 50 -26.12 17.65 -2.98
N ALA A 51 -25.40 17.22 -1.96
CA ALA A 51 -24.68 18.13 -1.06
C ALA A 51 -23.62 18.97 -1.81
N GLY A 52 -22.98 18.40 -2.83
CA GLY A 52 -22.10 19.13 -3.75
C GLY A 52 -22.81 20.03 -4.77
N ALA A 53 -24.15 19.98 -4.84
CA ALA A 53 -24.97 20.85 -5.69
C ALA A 53 -25.58 22.02 -4.87
N ALA A 54 -25.85 21.83 -3.58
CA ALA A 54 -26.32 22.90 -2.68
C ALA A 54 -25.31 24.07 -2.56
N HIS A 55 -24.03 23.82 -2.81
CA HIS A 55 -22.99 24.86 -2.83
C HIS A 55 -22.84 25.58 -4.18
N ARG A 56 -23.58 25.18 -5.24
CA ARG A 56 -23.48 25.73 -6.61
C ARG A 56 -24.57 26.73 -7.00
N SER A 57 -25.48 27.07 -6.08
CA SER A 57 -26.60 27.99 -6.35
C SER A 57 -26.19 29.46 -6.52
N ASN A 58 -24.91 29.81 -6.38
CA ASN A 58 -24.41 31.18 -6.56
C ASN A 58 -23.27 31.34 -7.60
N GLU A 59 -22.98 30.32 -8.41
CA GLU A 59 -21.99 30.40 -9.51
C GLU A 59 -22.56 29.87 -10.84
N HIS A 60 -23.64 30.49 -11.32
CA HIS A 60 -24.29 30.11 -12.58
C HIS A 60 -23.73 30.82 -13.82
N HIS A 61 -22.41 30.71 -14.09
CA HIS A 61 -21.86 31.01 -15.43
C HIS A 61 -20.46 30.41 -15.75
N ARG A 62 -20.34 29.07 -15.82
CA ARG A 62 -19.60 28.40 -16.92
C ARG A 62 -19.77 26.88 -16.98
N SER A 63 -19.97 26.37 -18.19
CA SER A 63 -20.02 24.95 -18.53
C SER A 63 -18.63 24.31 -18.60
N LYS A 64 -18.49 23.04 -18.15
CA LYS A 64 -18.06 21.90 -19.00
C LYS A 64 -17.93 20.56 -18.25
N LYS A 65 -18.04 19.46 -19.00
CA LYS A 65 -17.58 18.11 -18.59
C LYS A 65 -16.12 18.16 -18.13
N GLY A 66 -15.82 17.89 -16.86
CA GLY A 66 -14.44 17.86 -16.34
C GLY A 66 -14.27 17.49 -14.85
N ASP A 67 -15.31 17.65 -14.03
CA ASP A 67 -15.21 17.64 -12.55
C ASP A 67 -14.76 16.32 -11.87
N LYS A 68 -14.67 15.18 -12.57
CA LYS A 68 -14.28 13.90 -11.95
C LYS A 68 -12.76 13.63 -11.89
N ALA A 69 -11.96 14.28 -12.74
CA ALA A 69 -10.51 14.04 -12.79
C ALA A 69 -9.68 15.06 -11.97
N LYS A 70 -10.25 16.24 -11.68
CA LYS A 70 -9.54 17.38 -11.07
C LYS A 70 -9.26 17.28 -9.57
N GLN A 71 -9.76 16.25 -8.88
CA GLN A 71 -9.84 16.25 -7.41
C GLN A 71 -8.60 15.70 -6.68
N LEU A 72 -7.65 15.10 -7.41
CA LEU A 72 -6.33 14.70 -6.89
C LEU A 72 -5.16 15.44 -7.57
N ASP A 73 -5.47 16.30 -8.54
CA ASP A 73 -4.51 17.04 -9.36
C ASP A 73 -3.54 17.85 -8.47
N ARG A 74 -2.24 17.57 -8.61
CA ARG A 74 -1.12 18.18 -7.85
C ARG A 74 -1.18 17.99 -6.34
N ARG A 75 -1.94 17.01 -5.83
CA ARG A 75 -1.94 16.69 -4.39
C ARG A 75 -0.53 16.23 -3.96
N PRO A 76 0.07 16.81 -2.91
CA PRO A 76 1.37 16.38 -2.41
C PRO A 76 1.29 14.98 -1.81
N VAL A 77 2.30 14.14 -2.11
CA VAL A 77 2.45 12.78 -1.58
C VAL A 77 3.92 12.45 -1.33
N PHE A 78 4.21 11.61 -0.34
CA PHE A 78 5.48 10.88 -0.27
C PHE A 78 5.34 9.53 -0.98
N LEU A 79 6.43 8.98 -1.52
CA LEU A 79 6.45 7.69 -2.21
C LEU A 79 7.45 6.74 -1.57
N ALA A 80 7.02 5.55 -1.13
CA ALA A 80 7.89 4.50 -0.61
C ALA A 80 7.81 3.25 -1.50
N MET A 81 8.96 2.63 -1.80
CA MET A 81 9.09 1.60 -2.84
C MET A 81 9.83 0.36 -2.33
N GLN A 82 9.14 -0.78 -2.29
CA GLN A 82 9.67 -2.02 -1.74
C GLN A 82 10.73 -2.70 -2.63
N GLY A 83 11.68 -3.42 -2.04
CA GLY A 83 12.58 -4.32 -2.77
C GLY A 83 11.91 -5.60 -3.30
N GLY A 84 12.40 -6.09 -4.45
CA GLY A 84 11.85 -7.30 -5.09
C GLY A 84 12.64 -7.88 -6.27
N GLY A 85 13.88 -7.43 -6.53
CA GLY A 85 14.66 -7.82 -7.71
C GLY A 85 13.97 -7.43 -9.03
N ALA A 86 14.00 -8.32 -10.03
CA ALA A 86 13.37 -8.15 -11.34
C ALA A 86 11.86 -7.82 -11.28
N LYS A 87 11.17 -8.19 -10.19
CA LYS A 87 9.79 -7.78 -9.94
C LYS A 87 9.62 -6.26 -9.90
N GLY A 88 10.69 -5.50 -9.62
CA GLY A 88 10.69 -4.03 -9.58
C GLY A 88 10.11 -3.34 -10.83
N ILE A 89 9.92 -4.05 -11.94
CA ILE A 89 9.15 -3.54 -13.09
C ILE A 89 7.72 -3.09 -12.73
N VAL A 90 7.06 -3.71 -11.74
CA VAL A 90 5.70 -3.28 -11.34
C VAL A 90 5.70 -1.87 -10.73
N HIS A 91 6.83 -1.41 -10.18
CA HIS A 91 6.98 -0.03 -9.73
C HIS A 91 6.86 0.99 -10.84
N VAL A 92 7.25 0.65 -12.08
CA VAL A 92 7.05 1.55 -13.24
C VAL A 92 5.56 1.70 -13.53
N GLY A 93 4.79 0.61 -13.38
CA GLY A 93 3.32 0.64 -13.42
C GLY A 93 2.73 1.53 -12.33
N GLY A 94 3.15 1.32 -11.09
CA GLY A 94 2.73 2.13 -9.96
C GLY A 94 3.08 3.61 -10.11
N LEU A 95 4.30 3.94 -10.54
CA LEU A 95 4.72 5.31 -10.81
C LEU A 95 3.90 5.96 -11.94
N THR A 96 3.66 5.23 -13.03
CA THR A 96 2.83 5.71 -14.15
C THR A 96 1.43 6.07 -13.68
N ALA A 97 0.85 5.28 -12.77
CA ALA A 97 -0.44 5.62 -12.16
C ALA A 97 -0.41 6.94 -11.38
N LEU A 98 0.65 7.22 -10.62
CA LEU A 98 0.78 8.49 -9.89
C LEU A 98 0.97 9.68 -10.85
N ASP A 99 1.71 9.47 -11.94
CA ASP A 99 1.87 10.43 -13.04
C ASP A 99 0.54 10.74 -13.75
N ASP A 100 -0.27 9.72 -14.06
CA ASP A 100 -1.61 9.88 -14.68
C ASP A 100 -2.55 10.70 -13.80
N MET A 101 -2.44 10.50 -12.49
CA MET A 101 -3.20 11.21 -11.45
C MET A 101 -2.60 12.59 -11.12
N ASN A 102 -1.49 12.96 -11.79
CA ASN A 102 -0.72 14.19 -11.62
C ASN A 102 -0.37 14.52 -10.16
N LEU A 103 -0.02 13.50 -9.36
CA LEU A 103 0.36 13.67 -7.96
C LEU A 103 1.75 14.32 -7.83
N ASP A 104 1.92 15.15 -6.80
CA ASP A 104 3.12 15.94 -6.57
C ASP A 104 4.03 15.23 -5.55
N ILE A 105 5.06 14.52 -6.03
CA ILE A 105 5.91 13.65 -5.21
C ILE A 105 6.94 14.48 -4.43
N LYS A 106 6.64 14.75 -3.16
CA LYS A 106 7.44 15.58 -2.24
C LYS A 106 8.65 14.89 -1.61
N GLY A 107 8.80 13.58 -1.79
CA GLY A 107 9.94 12.81 -1.30
C GLY A 107 9.79 11.35 -1.66
N VAL A 108 10.92 10.64 -1.83
CA VAL A 108 10.94 9.25 -2.29
C VAL A 108 11.86 8.40 -1.42
N ALA A 109 11.40 7.21 -1.07
CA ALA A 109 12.15 6.22 -0.31
C ALA A 109 12.14 4.88 -1.04
N GLY A 110 13.27 4.15 -1.02
CA GLY A 110 13.36 2.86 -1.70
C GLY A 110 14.40 1.90 -1.13
N THR A 111 14.08 0.61 -1.19
CA THR A 111 14.98 -0.49 -0.83
C THR A 111 15.21 -1.38 -2.05
N SER A 112 16.43 -1.88 -2.27
CA SER A 112 16.77 -2.82 -3.34
C SER A 112 16.27 -2.31 -4.70
N ALA A 113 15.53 -3.12 -5.47
CA ALA A 113 14.93 -2.70 -6.75
C ALA A 113 14.03 -1.43 -6.64
N GLY A 114 13.45 -1.16 -5.47
CA GLY A 114 12.75 0.10 -5.18
C GLY A 114 13.69 1.29 -5.08
N SER A 115 14.93 1.13 -4.57
CA SER A 115 15.94 2.21 -4.51
C SER A 115 16.37 2.69 -5.89
N ILE A 116 16.47 1.78 -6.87
CA ILE A 116 16.76 2.08 -8.27
C ILE A 116 15.73 3.05 -8.83
N VAL A 117 14.43 2.72 -8.68
CA VAL A 117 13.35 3.57 -9.19
C VAL A 117 13.24 4.86 -8.37
N ALA A 118 13.40 4.79 -7.04
CA ALA A 118 13.36 5.96 -6.17
C ALA A 118 14.40 7.02 -6.54
N ALA A 119 15.65 6.61 -6.82
CA ALA A 119 16.71 7.51 -7.25
C ALA A 119 16.38 8.24 -8.56
N LEU A 120 15.76 7.54 -9.52
CA LEU A 120 15.33 8.12 -10.80
C LEU A 120 14.14 9.08 -10.62
N VAL A 121 13.16 8.72 -9.78
CA VAL A 121 12.01 9.60 -9.47
C VAL A 121 12.48 10.88 -8.77
N ALA A 122 13.42 10.77 -7.82
CA ALA A 122 13.94 11.92 -7.08
C ALA A 122 14.50 13.02 -8.00
N VAL A 123 15.20 12.65 -9.08
CA VAL A 123 15.72 13.63 -10.07
C VAL A 123 14.68 14.08 -11.11
N GLY A 124 13.49 13.48 -11.13
CA GLY A 124 12.37 13.84 -11.99
C GLY A 124 12.22 13.00 -13.27
N TYR A 125 12.55 11.70 -13.23
CA TYR A 125 12.04 10.74 -14.23
C TYR A 125 10.60 10.33 -13.91
N LYS A 126 9.77 10.27 -14.95
CA LYS A 126 8.38 9.78 -14.90
C LYS A 126 8.29 8.31 -15.31
N GLY A 127 7.19 7.63 -14.99
CA GLY A 127 6.98 6.21 -15.31
C GLY A 127 7.14 5.92 -16.81
N LYS A 128 6.61 6.80 -17.66
CA LYS A 128 6.77 6.76 -19.12
C LYS A 128 8.22 6.86 -19.61
N ASP A 129 9.10 7.53 -18.85
CA ASP A 129 10.51 7.69 -19.20
C ASP A 129 11.30 6.41 -18.86
N LEU A 130 10.82 5.63 -17.88
CA LEU A 130 11.42 4.35 -17.48
C LEU A 130 11.04 3.23 -18.45
N LEU A 131 9.74 3.06 -18.71
CA LEU A 131 9.19 2.18 -19.75
C LEU A 131 7.87 2.76 -20.23
N ASN A 132 7.77 3.09 -21.52
CA ASN A 132 6.49 3.47 -22.09
C ASN A 132 5.55 2.25 -22.11
N LEU A 133 4.44 2.38 -21.38
CA LEU A 133 3.44 1.31 -21.31
C LEU A 133 2.50 1.34 -22.52
N ASP A 134 2.23 2.51 -23.09
CA ASP A 134 1.20 2.69 -24.12
C ASP A 134 1.76 2.83 -25.55
N GLY A 135 3.09 2.87 -25.67
CA GLY A 135 3.82 2.80 -26.93
C GLY A 135 5.25 2.30 -26.70
N ASP A 136 6.15 2.63 -27.61
CA ASP A 136 7.56 2.25 -27.52
C ASP A 136 8.43 3.34 -26.86
N GLY A 137 9.70 3.00 -26.60
CA GLY A 137 10.62 3.78 -25.79
C GLY A 137 10.77 3.25 -24.36
N ASN A 138 12.00 3.22 -23.87
CA ASN A 138 12.36 2.94 -22.49
C ASN A 138 13.71 3.57 -22.13
N LEU A 139 14.04 3.63 -20.84
CA LEU A 139 15.23 4.33 -20.35
C LEU A 139 16.54 3.84 -21.01
N PHE A 140 16.67 2.53 -21.28
CA PHE A 140 17.86 1.94 -21.89
C PHE A 140 18.09 2.38 -23.34
N GLU A 141 17.04 2.78 -24.05
CA GLU A 141 17.13 3.35 -25.40
C GLU A 141 17.45 4.85 -25.39
N THR A 142 17.02 5.57 -24.34
CA THR A 142 17.20 7.03 -24.23
C THR A 142 18.55 7.47 -23.65
N LEU A 143 19.24 6.62 -22.88
CA LEU A 143 20.50 6.99 -22.23
C LEU A 143 21.71 6.90 -23.17
N PRO A 144 22.76 7.72 -22.97
CA PRO A 144 23.90 7.77 -23.88
C PRO A 144 24.60 6.41 -24.06
N SER A 145 24.91 6.08 -25.31
CA SER A 145 25.43 4.77 -25.74
C SER A 145 26.81 4.37 -25.20
N LYS A 146 27.51 5.25 -24.45
CA LYS A 146 28.85 5.01 -23.89
C LYS A 146 28.94 3.73 -23.05
N LEU A 147 27.86 3.36 -22.34
CA LEU A 147 27.80 2.14 -21.51
C LEU A 147 27.55 0.84 -22.29
N LYS A 148 27.14 0.90 -23.57
CA LYS A 148 26.73 -0.25 -24.40
C LYS A 148 25.63 -1.15 -23.78
N VAL A 149 24.88 -0.67 -22.79
CA VAL A 149 23.74 -1.38 -22.18
C VAL A 149 22.49 -1.06 -23.01
N LYS A 150 21.87 -2.08 -23.62
CA LYS A 150 20.60 -1.96 -24.38
C LYS A 150 19.44 -2.70 -23.73
N LYS A 151 19.73 -3.67 -22.85
CA LYS A 151 18.75 -4.52 -22.17
C LYS A 151 19.14 -4.72 -20.69
N PRO A 152 18.19 -5.03 -19.79
CA PRO A 152 18.49 -5.32 -18.38
C PRO A 152 19.54 -6.41 -18.17
N THR A 153 19.63 -7.39 -19.07
CA THR A 153 20.65 -8.45 -19.03
C THR A 153 22.08 -7.94 -19.20
N ASP A 154 22.26 -6.81 -19.90
CA ASP A 154 23.58 -6.27 -20.24
C ASP A 154 24.24 -5.58 -19.02
N LEU A 155 23.45 -5.30 -17.97
CA LEU A 155 23.91 -4.87 -16.65
C LEU A 155 24.71 -5.94 -15.92
N PHE A 156 24.66 -7.20 -16.37
CA PHE A 156 25.46 -8.29 -15.82
C PHE A 156 26.70 -8.56 -16.70
N PRO A 157 27.85 -8.97 -16.14
CA PRO A 157 28.93 -9.60 -16.90
C PRO A 157 28.46 -10.93 -17.50
N PHE A 158 28.98 -11.31 -18.68
CA PHE A 158 28.56 -12.54 -19.38
C PHE A 158 28.58 -13.79 -18.48
N TRP A 159 29.70 -14.04 -17.80
CA TRP A 159 29.86 -15.17 -16.88
C TRP A 159 28.96 -15.08 -15.64
N GLY A 160 28.72 -13.86 -15.12
CA GLY A 160 27.77 -13.63 -14.04
C GLY A 160 26.34 -13.96 -14.44
N TRP A 161 25.96 -13.60 -15.67
CA TRP A 161 24.66 -13.92 -16.26
C TRP A 161 24.46 -15.43 -16.50
N GLN A 162 25.45 -16.13 -17.05
CA GLN A 162 25.34 -17.59 -17.21
C GLN A 162 25.24 -18.31 -15.87
N ALA A 163 26.00 -17.87 -14.85
CA ALA A 163 25.90 -18.42 -13.50
C ALA A 163 24.53 -18.13 -12.85
N LEU A 164 23.92 -16.97 -13.12
CA LEU A 164 22.54 -16.63 -12.73
C LEU A 164 21.48 -17.50 -13.41
N ARG A 165 21.67 -17.88 -14.68
CA ARG A 165 20.79 -18.83 -15.38
C ARG A 165 20.95 -20.25 -14.84
N PHE A 166 22.18 -20.66 -14.59
CA PHE A 166 22.47 -21.98 -14.02
C PHE A 166 21.94 -22.11 -12.58
N SER A 167 22.08 -21.08 -11.74
CA SER A 167 21.52 -21.11 -10.38
C SER A 167 19.98 -21.20 -10.41
N ARG A 168 19.30 -20.49 -11.32
CA ARG A 168 17.85 -20.68 -11.54
C ARG A 168 17.51 -22.11 -11.96
N LEU A 169 18.26 -22.71 -12.88
CA LEU A 169 18.06 -24.11 -13.30
C LEU A 169 18.21 -25.08 -12.12
N VAL A 170 19.27 -24.93 -11.31
CA VAL A 170 19.54 -25.74 -10.12
C VAL A 170 18.44 -25.56 -9.06
N ILE A 171 17.93 -24.34 -8.86
CA ILE A 171 16.80 -24.08 -7.95
C ILE A 171 15.53 -24.78 -8.43
N THR A 172 15.22 -24.70 -9.73
CA THR A 172 14.01 -25.33 -10.30
C THR A 172 14.10 -26.86 -10.32
N ALA A 173 15.26 -27.42 -10.68
CA ALA A 173 15.50 -28.86 -10.67
C ALA A 173 15.57 -29.43 -9.25
N GLY A 174 16.31 -28.77 -8.35
CA GLY A 174 16.40 -29.12 -6.93
C GLY A 174 15.06 -29.02 -6.22
N GLY A 175 14.23 -28.02 -6.54
CA GLY A 175 12.85 -27.93 -6.03
C GLY A 175 11.96 -29.10 -6.47
N ARG A 176 12.10 -29.59 -7.71
CA ARG A 176 11.41 -30.80 -8.17
C ARG A 176 11.91 -32.05 -7.45
N LEU A 177 13.23 -32.22 -7.28
CA LEU A 177 13.83 -33.34 -6.56
C LEU A 177 13.41 -33.36 -5.07
N LEU A 178 13.46 -32.22 -4.39
CA LEU A 178 12.98 -32.05 -3.02
C LEU A 178 11.46 -32.27 -2.91
N SER A 179 10.67 -31.96 -3.94
CA SER A 179 9.23 -32.27 -3.95
C SER A 179 8.94 -33.76 -4.09
N LEU A 180 9.80 -34.51 -4.78
CA LEU A 180 9.72 -35.97 -4.87
C LEU A 180 10.05 -36.58 -3.50
N GLU A 181 11.10 -36.11 -2.84
CA GLU A 181 11.42 -36.51 -1.46
C GLU A 181 10.32 -36.13 -0.46
N SER A 182 9.72 -34.94 -0.57
CA SER A 182 8.65 -34.54 0.33
C SER A 182 7.40 -35.41 0.14
N LYS A 183 7.08 -35.78 -1.11
CA LYS A 183 6.02 -36.76 -1.44
C LYS A 183 6.35 -38.14 -0.86
N LEU A 184 7.58 -38.62 -1.03
CA LEU A 184 8.06 -39.90 -0.50
C LEU A 184 8.01 -39.93 1.04
N LEU A 185 8.42 -38.84 1.70
CA LEU A 185 8.34 -38.67 3.16
C LEU A 185 6.89 -38.56 3.68
N THR A 186 5.97 -37.95 2.92
CA THR A 186 4.54 -37.99 3.28
C THR A 186 3.90 -39.36 3.04
N TRP A 187 4.39 -40.13 2.07
CA TRP A 187 3.97 -41.52 1.83
C TRP A 187 4.49 -42.46 2.94
N LEU A 188 5.75 -42.33 3.35
CA LEU A 188 6.35 -43.07 4.47
C LEU A 188 5.79 -42.65 5.85
N PHE A 189 5.41 -41.38 6.03
CA PHE A 189 4.95 -40.84 7.32
C PHE A 189 3.62 -40.05 7.21
N PRO A 190 2.49 -40.70 6.86
CA PRO A 190 1.23 -40.05 6.46
C PRO A 190 0.44 -39.34 7.58
N SER A 191 0.87 -39.43 8.85
CA SER A 191 0.15 -38.82 9.97
C SER A 191 0.33 -37.29 10.06
N LYS A 192 -0.81 -36.57 10.15
CA LYS A 192 -0.88 -35.11 10.29
C LYS A 192 -0.46 -34.56 11.67
N LYS A 193 -0.32 -35.40 12.70
CA LYS A 193 0.21 -35.02 14.03
C LYS A 193 1.23 -36.05 14.55
N PRO A 194 2.50 -36.01 14.09
CA PRO A 194 3.53 -36.92 14.57
C PRO A 194 3.94 -36.62 16.02
N GLY A 195 3.91 -37.65 16.88
CA GLY A 195 4.48 -37.61 18.23
C GLY A 195 5.99 -37.29 18.24
N PRO A 196 6.60 -37.01 19.40
CA PRO A 196 7.99 -36.56 19.51
C PRO A 196 8.99 -37.50 18.80
N VAL A 197 8.82 -38.82 18.95
CA VAL A 197 9.65 -39.83 18.27
C VAL A 197 9.52 -39.77 16.74
N LYS A 198 8.31 -39.62 16.20
CA LYS A 198 8.09 -39.46 14.74
C LYS A 198 8.61 -38.11 14.22
N ARG A 199 8.67 -37.06 15.05
CA ARG A 199 9.35 -35.79 14.70
C ARG A 199 10.87 -35.94 14.70
N ALA A 200 11.44 -36.67 15.67
CA ALA A 200 12.86 -37.00 15.70
C ALA A 200 13.25 -37.84 14.47
N LEU A 201 12.52 -38.94 14.19
CA LEU A 201 12.72 -39.76 12.99
C LEU A 201 12.59 -38.96 11.69
N ARG A 202 11.58 -38.08 11.54
CA ARG A 202 11.45 -37.23 10.33
C ARG A 202 12.61 -36.24 10.18
N ARG A 203 13.14 -35.69 11.27
CA ARG A 203 14.35 -34.84 11.26
C ARG A 203 15.60 -35.67 10.94
N LEU A 204 15.74 -36.85 11.54
CA LEU A 204 16.82 -37.79 11.29
C LEU A 204 16.82 -38.24 9.83
N PHE A 205 15.67 -38.57 9.24
CA PHE A 205 15.52 -38.94 7.83
C PHE A 205 15.81 -37.77 6.88
N GLY A 206 15.48 -36.53 7.27
CA GLY A 206 15.87 -35.33 6.53
C GLY A 206 17.37 -35.03 6.59
N PHE A 207 18.01 -35.28 7.74
CA PHE A 207 19.47 -35.22 7.86
C PHE A 207 20.14 -36.35 7.07
N LEU A 208 19.60 -37.56 7.18
CA LEU A 208 19.96 -38.73 6.39
C LEU A 208 19.71 -38.53 4.90
N SER A 209 18.82 -37.66 4.42
CA SER A 209 18.71 -37.43 2.97
C SER A 209 19.81 -36.51 2.43
N VAL A 210 20.32 -35.58 3.24
CA VAL A 210 21.49 -34.76 2.87
C VAL A 210 22.78 -35.56 3.07
N ALA A 211 22.91 -36.26 4.21
CA ALA A 211 24.02 -37.17 4.46
C ALA A 211 24.03 -38.31 3.46
N ALA A 212 22.90 -38.96 3.14
CA ALA A 212 22.83 -39.97 2.09
C ALA A 212 22.95 -39.40 0.69
N LYS A 213 22.75 -38.10 0.41
CA LYS A 213 23.17 -37.52 -0.88
C LYS A 213 24.68 -37.33 -0.94
N LEU A 214 25.32 -36.90 0.15
CA LEU A 214 26.78 -36.78 0.21
C LEU A 214 27.45 -38.16 0.24
N VAL A 215 26.85 -39.14 0.93
CA VAL A 215 27.28 -40.54 0.97
C VAL A 215 26.86 -41.28 -0.29
N PHE A 216 25.79 -40.93 -1.01
CA PHE A 216 25.47 -41.51 -2.32
C PHE A 216 26.30 -40.88 -3.43
N CYS A 217 26.66 -39.60 -3.37
CA CYS A 217 27.71 -39.05 -4.21
C CYS A 217 29.06 -39.70 -3.86
N GLY A 218 29.38 -39.86 -2.57
CA GLY A 218 30.55 -40.58 -2.09
C GLY A 218 30.55 -42.06 -2.47
N TYR A 219 29.38 -42.69 -2.58
CA TYR A 219 29.19 -44.09 -2.95
C TYR A 219 29.15 -44.28 -4.46
N LEU A 220 28.67 -43.32 -5.25
CA LEU A 220 28.87 -43.30 -6.70
C LEU A 220 30.33 -43.01 -7.05
N ILE A 221 31.04 -42.22 -6.22
CA ILE A 221 32.49 -42.09 -6.29
C ILE A 221 33.16 -43.40 -5.85
N TYR A 222 32.66 -44.09 -4.81
CA TYR A 222 33.20 -45.37 -4.34
C TYR A 222 32.99 -46.52 -5.33
N GLU A 223 31.77 -46.69 -5.88
CA GLU A 223 31.44 -47.68 -6.92
C GLU A 223 32.13 -47.32 -8.24
N GLY A 224 32.23 -46.04 -8.57
CA GLY A 224 33.08 -45.57 -9.68
C GLY A 224 34.56 -45.84 -9.44
N VAL A 225 35.01 -45.89 -8.18
CA VAL A 225 36.35 -46.31 -7.77
C VAL A 225 36.46 -47.83 -7.78
N GLU A 226 35.49 -48.61 -7.32
CA GLU A 226 35.54 -50.09 -7.32
C GLU A 226 35.46 -50.67 -8.73
N TRP A 227 34.59 -50.13 -9.60
CA TRP A 227 34.51 -50.48 -11.02
C TRP A 227 35.81 -50.15 -11.78
N VAL A 228 36.62 -49.23 -11.25
CA VAL A 228 37.95 -48.84 -11.78
C VAL A 228 39.10 -49.51 -11.01
N ALA A 229 38.88 -49.99 -9.78
CA ALA A 229 39.89 -50.64 -8.95
C ALA A 229 40.11 -52.12 -9.32
N VAL A 230 39.29 -52.66 -10.23
CA VAL A 230 39.62 -53.90 -10.93
C VAL A 230 40.69 -53.61 -11.99
N GLN A 231 41.95 -53.70 -11.51
CA GLN A 231 43.24 -53.63 -12.21
C GLN A 231 43.94 -52.26 -12.28
N ASP A 232 45.21 -52.31 -11.82
CA ASP A 232 46.28 -51.31 -11.85
C ASP A 232 46.34 -50.20 -10.76
N GLN A 233 47.57 -49.87 -10.34
CA GLN A 233 47.92 -48.84 -9.34
C GLN A 233 47.81 -47.42 -9.91
N GLU A 234 48.02 -47.24 -11.22
CA GLU A 234 47.84 -45.95 -11.90
C GLU A 234 46.36 -45.49 -11.87
N THR A 235 45.42 -46.42 -12.00
CA THR A 235 43.96 -46.19 -11.95
C THR A 235 43.49 -45.70 -10.58
N LEU A 236 44.14 -46.17 -9.51
CA LEU A 236 43.87 -45.76 -8.11
C LEU A 236 44.42 -44.35 -7.81
N LYS A 237 45.62 -44.01 -8.31
CA LYS A 237 46.17 -42.64 -8.23
C LYS A 237 45.29 -41.64 -8.99
N THR A 238 44.88 -41.99 -10.22
CA THR A 238 44.07 -41.09 -11.06
C THR A 238 42.68 -40.85 -10.47
N THR A 239 42.02 -41.85 -9.89
CA THR A 239 40.76 -41.64 -9.16
C THR A 239 40.92 -40.78 -7.89
N MET A 240 42.01 -40.93 -7.12
CA MET A 240 42.32 -39.99 -6.02
C MET A 240 42.49 -38.55 -6.52
N TRP A 241 43.22 -38.34 -7.62
CA TRP A 241 43.37 -37.00 -8.23
C TRP A 241 42.05 -36.42 -8.74
N ILE A 242 41.15 -37.25 -9.30
CA ILE A 242 39.79 -36.83 -9.67
C ILE A 242 38.99 -36.42 -8.44
N ALA A 243 39.00 -37.20 -7.35
CA ALA A 243 38.29 -36.87 -6.12
C ALA A 243 38.82 -35.58 -5.46
N VAL A 244 40.14 -35.40 -5.40
CA VAL A 244 40.78 -34.15 -4.96
C VAL A 244 40.39 -32.99 -5.87
N GLY A 245 40.40 -33.18 -7.18
CA GLY A 245 39.95 -32.19 -8.17
C GLY A 245 38.49 -31.78 -7.98
N VAL A 246 37.59 -32.73 -7.68
CA VAL A 246 36.18 -32.47 -7.35
C VAL A 246 36.06 -31.67 -6.05
N ILE A 247 36.79 -32.04 -4.98
CA ILE A 247 36.75 -31.31 -3.70
C ILE A 247 37.29 -29.89 -3.86
N ILE A 248 38.41 -29.70 -4.57
CA ILE A 248 38.97 -28.37 -4.88
C ILE A 248 37.97 -27.56 -5.71
N THR A 249 37.35 -28.16 -6.73
CA THR A 249 36.33 -27.49 -7.55
C THR A 249 35.11 -27.10 -6.73
N LEU A 250 34.62 -27.96 -5.84
CA LEU A 250 33.51 -27.68 -4.94
C LEU A 250 33.86 -26.53 -3.97
N GLY A 251 35.07 -26.56 -3.40
CA GLY A 251 35.61 -25.50 -2.54
C GLY A 251 35.74 -24.17 -3.27
N LEU A 252 36.23 -24.15 -4.51
CA LEU A 252 36.30 -22.97 -5.37
C LEU A 252 34.92 -22.43 -5.73
N VAL A 253 33.94 -23.30 -5.99
CA VAL A 253 32.54 -22.91 -6.25
C VAL A 253 31.92 -22.28 -4.99
N VAL A 254 32.10 -22.87 -3.82
CA VAL A 254 31.62 -22.31 -2.53
C VAL A 254 32.32 -20.98 -2.22
N TRP A 255 33.64 -20.90 -2.39
CA TRP A 255 34.42 -19.67 -2.17
C TRP A 255 33.99 -18.54 -3.11
N LYS A 256 33.71 -18.85 -4.38
CA LYS A 256 33.17 -17.89 -5.36
C LYS A 256 31.74 -17.46 -5.02
N ALA A 257 30.90 -18.38 -4.56
CA ALA A 257 29.54 -18.08 -4.09
C ALA A 257 29.55 -17.16 -2.85
N LEU A 258 30.45 -17.39 -1.89
CA LEU A 258 30.65 -16.54 -0.71
C LEU A 258 31.16 -15.13 -1.05
N LYS A 259 31.96 -14.99 -2.12
CA LYS A 259 32.40 -13.68 -2.65
C LYS A 259 31.36 -12.98 -3.54
N GLY A 260 30.22 -13.61 -3.81
CA GLY A 260 29.22 -13.15 -4.76
C GLY A 260 29.50 -13.62 -6.19
N ILE A 261 28.48 -14.21 -6.82
CA ILE A 261 28.55 -14.76 -8.19
C ILE A 261 28.85 -13.68 -9.25
N THR A 262 28.35 -12.46 -9.05
CA THR A 262 28.49 -11.33 -9.97
C THR A 262 28.59 -9.99 -9.21
N THR A 263 28.85 -8.88 -9.91
CA THR A 263 28.96 -7.53 -9.33
C THR A 263 27.83 -6.61 -9.81
N VAL A 264 27.67 -5.47 -9.14
CA VAL A 264 26.65 -4.44 -9.45
C VAL A 264 27.22 -3.17 -10.10
N ASN A 265 28.52 -3.12 -10.41
CA ASN A 265 29.21 -1.94 -10.94
C ASN A 265 28.50 -1.33 -12.15
N LYS A 266 28.11 -2.14 -13.14
CA LYS A 266 27.37 -1.65 -14.32
C LYS A 266 26.00 -1.04 -13.97
N VAL A 267 25.34 -1.52 -12.90
CA VAL A 267 24.08 -0.94 -12.42
C VAL A 267 24.35 0.42 -11.77
N ARG A 268 25.40 0.51 -10.93
CA ARG A 268 25.90 1.75 -10.34
C ARG A 268 26.21 2.79 -11.43
N ASP A 269 26.98 2.41 -12.44
CA ASP A 269 27.37 3.32 -13.53
C ASP A 269 26.18 3.71 -14.42
N PHE A 270 25.23 2.80 -14.67
CA PHE A 270 23.98 3.11 -15.37
C PHE A 270 23.14 4.14 -14.60
N ILE A 271 23.02 3.99 -13.28
CA ILE A 271 22.27 4.93 -12.45
C ILE A 271 22.98 6.28 -12.33
N ASP A 272 24.30 6.33 -12.14
CA ASP A 272 25.04 7.59 -12.12
C ASP A 272 24.86 8.37 -13.44
N ASN A 273 24.97 7.70 -14.59
CA ASN A 273 24.70 8.33 -15.89
C ASN A 273 23.24 8.83 -16.03
N ALA A 274 22.26 8.08 -15.53
CA ALA A 274 20.87 8.50 -15.53
C ALA A 274 20.61 9.73 -14.65
N LEU A 275 21.26 9.81 -13.47
CA LEU A 275 21.18 10.94 -12.54
C LEU A 275 21.82 12.21 -13.14
N ARG A 276 23.03 12.07 -13.73
CA ARG A 276 23.74 13.18 -14.41
C ARG A 276 22.96 13.77 -15.59
N ASN A 277 22.16 12.97 -16.27
CA ASN A 277 21.26 13.45 -17.33
C ASN A 277 20.13 14.37 -16.83
N LYS A 278 19.91 14.46 -15.50
CA LYS A 278 18.87 15.32 -14.87
C LYS A 278 19.43 16.32 -13.85
N ILE A 279 20.70 16.23 -13.48
CA ILE A 279 21.40 17.12 -12.55
C ILE A 279 22.70 17.62 -13.20
N THR A 280 22.75 18.92 -13.50
CA THR A 280 23.90 19.59 -14.12
C THR A 280 24.85 20.24 -13.11
N LEU A 281 24.38 20.55 -11.90
CA LEU A 281 25.15 21.23 -10.85
C LEU A 281 25.72 20.22 -9.83
N MET A 282 26.86 19.61 -10.17
CA MET A 282 27.61 18.70 -9.29
C MET A 282 28.80 19.42 -8.65
N LYS A 283 29.13 19.09 -7.39
CA LYS A 283 30.33 19.59 -6.70
C LYS A 283 31.60 18.86 -7.11
N ASP A 284 31.49 17.55 -7.36
CA ASP A 284 32.59 16.64 -7.66
C ASP A 284 32.14 15.72 -8.80
N THR A 285 32.79 15.82 -9.96
CA THR A 285 32.43 15.03 -11.15
C THR A 285 32.86 13.58 -11.04
N ASP A 286 33.83 13.25 -10.20
CA ASP A 286 34.48 11.95 -10.18
C ASP A 286 33.79 11.01 -9.19
N LYS A 287 33.27 11.54 -8.07
CA LYS A 287 32.40 10.79 -7.15
C LYS A 287 31.05 10.42 -7.77
N GLY A 288 30.48 11.32 -8.57
CA GLY A 288 29.10 11.19 -9.09
C GLY A 288 28.07 11.94 -8.25
N VAL A 289 26.81 11.83 -8.63
CA VAL A 289 25.74 12.68 -8.06
C VAL A 289 25.47 12.32 -6.60
N THR A 290 25.71 13.26 -5.67
CA THR A 290 25.53 13.07 -4.22
C THR A 290 24.14 13.46 -3.71
N PHE A 291 23.80 13.06 -2.47
CA PHE A 291 22.59 13.54 -1.79
C PHE A 291 22.61 15.07 -1.57
N ALA A 292 23.79 15.67 -1.34
CA ALA A 292 23.96 17.10 -1.25
C ALA A 292 23.71 17.82 -2.59
N ASP A 293 24.14 17.23 -3.71
CA ASP A 293 23.87 17.79 -5.05
C ASP A 293 22.38 17.71 -5.40
N LEU A 294 21.69 16.62 -5.01
CA LEU A 294 20.24 16.46 -5.15
C LEU A 294 19.48 17.59 -4.41
N GLN A 295 19.86 17.88 -3.16
CA GLN A 295 19.27 18.97 -2.38
C GLN A 295 19.59 20.35 -2.99
N ARG A 296 20.85 20.58 -3.42
CA ARG A 296 21.26 21.84 -4.08
C ARG A 296 20.50 22.09 -5.38
N ALA A 297 20.21 21.03 -6.14
CA ALA A 297 19.39 21.05 -7.35
C ALA A 297 17.87 21.20 -7.08
N LYS A 298 17.46 21.36 -5.81
CA LYS A 298 16.05 21.50 -5.36
C LYS A 298 15.16 20.34 -5.86
N LYS A 299 15.71 19.14 -5.87
CA LYS A 299 15.02 17.90 -6.24
C LYS A 299 14.34 17.27 -5.03
N SER A 300 13.44 16.30 -5.25
CA SER A 300 12.71 15.65 -4.16
C SER A 300 13.68 14.88 -3.25
N PRO A 301 13.58 15.03 -1.91
CA PRO A 301 14.36 14.25 -0.95
C PRO A 301 14.33 12.75 -1.25
N LEU A 302 15.51 12.12 -1.15
CA LEU A 302 15.71 10.70 -1.41
C LEU A 302 16.21 9.98 -0.16
N LYS A 303 15.60 8.84 0.15
CA LYS A 303 15.95 7.97 1.29
C LYS A 303 16.20 6.55 0.76
N ILE A 304 17.39 5.99 0.97
CA ILE A 304 17.74 4.63 0.53
C ILE A 304 18.14 3.79 1.74
N VAL A 305 17.58 2.59 1.85
CA VAL A 305 17.91 1.64 2.93
C VAL A 305 18.88 0.57 2.43
N ALA A 306 19.93 0.29 3.20
CA ALA A 306 20.85 -0.83 3.00
C ALA A 306 21.13 -1.56 4.32
N THR A 307 21.69 -2.77 4.22
CA THR A 307 22.06 -3.58 5.38
C THR A 307 23.56 -3.48 5.64
N ASN A 308 23.95 -2.90 6.77
CA ASN A 308 25.35 -2.84 7.21
C ASN A 308 25.74 -4.21 7.79
N VAL A 309 26.69 -4.89 7.15
CA VAL A 309 27.07 -6.28 7.51
C VAL A 309 27.79 -6.34 8.85
N TYR A 310 28.80 -5.47 9.06
CA TYR A 310 29.60 -5.49 10.29
C TYR A 310 28.87 -4.89 11.50
N GLY A 311 27.96 -3.95 11.25
CA GLY A 311 27.14 -3.36 12.30
C GLY A 311 25.84 -4.11 12.61
N GLU A 312 25.53 -5.19 11.88
CA GLU A 312 24.24 -5.93 11.93
C GLU A 312 22.98 -5.03 11.94
N THR A 313 23.07 -3.88 11.28
CA THR A 313 22.11 -2.77 11.44
C THR A 313 21.61 -2.21 10.11
N LEU A 314 20.48 -1.53 10.18
CA LEU A 314 19.95 -0.72 9.10
C LEU A 314 20.80 0.54 8.90
N GLU A 315 21.24 0.78 7.66
CA GLU A 315 21.80 2.06 7.25
C GLU A 315 20.81 2.80 6.35
N LEU A 316 20.55 4.07 6.68
CA LEU A 316 19.68 4.97 5.93
C LEU A 316 20.52 6.04 5.22
N PHE A 317 20.75 5.87 3.92
CA PHE A 317 21.38 6.89 3.10
C PHE A 317 20.37 8.00 2.77
N CYS A 318 20.69 9.22 3.17
CA CYS A 318 19.87 10.42 2.96
C CYS A 318 20.73 11.68 3.17
N VAL A 319 20.23 12.85 2.76
CA VAL A 319 21.00 14.11 2.85
C VAL A 319 21.33 14.50 4.30
N GLU A 320 20.50 14.13 5.27
CA GLU A 320 20.70 14.47 6.68
C GLU A 320 21.76 13.60 7.37
N ARG A 321 22.03 12.39 6.86
CA ARG A 321 22.97 11.44 7.48
C ARG A 321 24.23 11.21 6.65
N THR A 322 24.12 11.28 5.33
CA THR A 322 25.17 10.93 4.36
C THR A 322 25.16 11.87 3.14
N PRO A 323 25.29 13.20 3.33
CA PRO A 323 25.19 14.19 2.26
C PRO A 323 26.19 13.95 1.11
N ASP A 324 27.43 13.61 1.42
CA ASP A 324 28.53 13.46 0.45
C ASP A 324 28.62 12.06 -0.19
N VAL A 325 27.70 11.14 0.13
CA VAL A 325 27.62 9.81 -0.53
C VAL A 325 26.98 9.96 -1.91
N ALA A 326 27.59 9.36 -2.93
CA ALA A 326 27.00 9.26 -4.26
C ALA A 326 25.76 8.37 -4.24
N ILE A 327 24.65 8.85 -4.81
CA ILE A 327 23.36 8.14 -4.82
C ILE A 327 23.48 6.79 -5.53
N ALA A 328 24.28 6.72 -6.60
CA ALA A 328 24.54 5.47 -7.32
C ALA A 328 25.23 4.41 -6.45
N ASP A 329 26.09 4.81 -5.52
CA ASP A 329 26.77 3.90 -4.58
C ASP A 329 25.86 3.49 -3.42
N ALA A 330 24.95 4.37 -2.98
CA ALA A 330 23.88 4.02 -2.04
C ALA A 330 22.87 3.02 -2.67
N VAL A 331 22.51 3.19 -3.95
CA VAL A 331 21.72 2.20 -4.71
C VAL A 331 22.49 0.88 -4.80
N ALA A 332 23.77 0.92 -5.15
CA ALA A 332 24.62 -0.29 -5.24
C ALA A 332 24.65 -1.08 -3.92
N ALA A 333 24.86 -0.39 -2.79
CA ALA A 333 24.77 -0.97 -1.45
C ALA A 333 23.40 -1.60 -1.16
N SER A 334 22.31 -0.96 -1.61
CA SER A 334 20.93 -1.41 -1.38
C SER A 334 20.52 -2.65 -2.19
N ILE A 335 21.20 -2.99 -3.29
CA ILE A 335 20.83 -4.09 -4.22
C ILE A 335 21.72 -5.34 -4.14
N CYS A 336 22.68 -5.39 -3.19
CA CYS A 336 23.62 -6.51 -3.05
C CYS A 336 22.97 -7.75 -2.41
N LEU A 337 22.11 -8.45 -3.18
CA LEU A 337 21.50 -9.71 -2.76
C LEU A 337 22.56 -10.76 -2.36
N PRO A 338 22.47 -11.36 -1.15
CA PRO A 338 23.42 -12.35 -0.66
C PRO A 338 23.63 -13.51 -1.66
N VAL A 339 24.87 -14.00 -1.75
CA VAL A 339 25.36 -15.03 -2.70
C VAL A 339 25.34 -14.60 -4.18
N ILE A 340 24.32 -13.87 -4.62
CA ILE A 340 24.17 -13.44 -6.01
C ILE A 340 25.17 -12.32 -6.34
N PHE A 341 25.17 -11.25 -5.54
CA PHE A 341 26.00 -10.09 -5.77
C PHE A 341 27.13 -10.00 -4.74
N LYS A 342 28.30 -9.56 -5.20
CA LYS A 342 29.42 -9.21 -4.32
C LYS A 342 28.96 -8.09 -3.36
N PRO A 343 29.16 -8.23 -2.04
CA PRO A 343 28.86 -7.17 -1.08
C PRO A 343 29.57 -5.85 -1.42
N TRP A 344 28.89 -4.72 -1.22
CA TRP A 344 29.40 -3.40 -1.60
C TRP A 344 30.22 -2.78 -0.45
N ARG A 345 31.52 -2.52 -0.66
CA ARG A 345 32.35 -1.78 0.32
C ARG A 345 32.23 -0.29 0.05
N LEU A 346 32.00 0.51 1.08
CA LEU A 346 31.91 1.96 1.00
C LEU A 346 32.68 2.59 2.16
N VAL A 347 33.34 3.72 1.88
CA VAL A 347 33.98 4.59 2.87
C VAL A 347 33.31 5.96 2.76
N PHE A 348 32.76 6.47 3.85
CA PHE A 348 31.99 7.72 3.88
C PHE A 348 31.97 8.34 5.28
N GLU A 349 31.55 9.60 5.38
CA GLU A 349 31.30 10.26 6.67
C GLU A 349 29.81 10.25 7.01
N ARG A 350 29.49 10.01 8.29
CA ARG A 350 28.12 10.04 8.81
C ARG A 350 27.92 11.32 9.65
N HIS A 351 26.94 12.13 9.26
CA HIS A 351 26.73 13.50 9.75
C HIS A 351 25.68 13.59 10.88
N ASN A 352 25.26 12.45 11.45
CA ASN A 352 24.35 12.41 12.60
C ASN A 352 25.06 12.65 13.95
N THR A 353 26.37 12.88 13.93
CA THR A 353 27.21 13.27 15.06
C THR A 353 27.99 14.53 14.69
N HIS A 354 28.40 15.31 15.70
CA HIS A 354 29.34 16.42 15.53
C HIS A 354 30.58 16.16 16.41
N PRO A 355 31.79 15.98 15.83
CA PRO A 355 32.10 15.96 14.39
C PRO A 355 31.48 14.75 13.64
N PRO A 356 31.43 14.79 12.29
CA PRO A 356 31.06 13.64 11.47
C PRO A 356 31.93 12.42 11.78
N THR A 357 31.35 11.23 11.72
CA THR A 357 32.07 9.98 12.01
C THR A 357 32.45 9.25 10.71
N PRO A 358 33.73 8.92 10.48
CA PRO A 358 34.13 8.11 9.33
C PRO A 358 33.62 6.68 9.50
N VAL A 359 33.03 6.13 8.45
CA VAL A 359 32.48 4.78 8.38
C VAL A 359 33.10 4.07 7.18
N GLU A 360 33.84 3.01 7.45
CA GLU A 360 34.21 2.01 6.46
C GLU A 360 33.44 0.71 6.76
N THR A 361 32.61 0.26 5.84
CA THR A 361 31.85 -0.98 6.02
C THR A 361 31.48 -1.64 4.69
N THR A 362 30.96 -2.85 4.79
CA THR A 362 30.43 -3.67 3.70
C THR A 362 28.91 -3.77 3.82
N PHE A 363 28.22 -3.65 2.69
CA PHE A 363 26.77 -3.63 2.58
C PHE A 363 26.20 -4.83 1.81
N LEU A 364 25.01 -5.24 2.25
CA LEU A 364 24.12 -6.18 1.58
C LEU A 364 22.74 -5.53 1.34
N ASP A 365 21.92 -6.20 0.53
CA ASP A 365 20.58 -5.76 0.16
C ASP A 365 19.76 -5.31 1.38
N GLY A 366 19.19 -4.10 1.30
CA GLY A 366 18.46 -3.47 2.42
C GLY A 366 17.19 -4.21 2.83
N GLY A 367 16.68 -5.12 2.00
CA GLY A 367 15.51 -5.94 2.33
C GLY A 367 15.75 -6.91 3.48
N LEU A 368 17.00 -7.26 3.80
CA LEU A 368 17.33 -8.06 5.00
C LEU A 368 16.84 -7.40 6.30
N VAL A 369 16.84 -6.06 6.37
CA VAL A 369 16.54 -5.28 7.58
C VAL A 369 15.26 -4.46 7.46
N SER A 370 14.98 -3.81 6.34
CA SER A 370 13.72 -3.07 6.12
C SER A 370 13.37 -2.97 4.65
N ASN A 371 12.49 -3.87 4.18
CA ASN A 371 12.18 -3.96 2.77
C ASN A 371 11.19 -2.88 2.25
N LEU A 372 10.29 -2.36 3.10
CA LEU A 372 9.38 -1.27 2.75
C LEU A 372 9.68 -0.02 3.60
N PRO A 373 10.42 0.98 3.08
CA PRO A 373 10.87 2.13 3.85
C PRO A 373 9.82 3.25 3.81
N ALA A 374 8.66 3.06 4.47
CA ALA A 374 7.60 4.07 4.51
C ALA A 374 7.70 5.04 5.71
N TRP A 375 8.52 4.70 6.71
CA TRP A 375 8.83 5.51 7.88
C TRP A 375 9.79 6.70 7.65
N PRO A 376 10.84 6.70 6.79
CA PRO A 376 11.96 7.67 6.83
C PRO A 376 11.70 9.17 6.56
N PHE A 377 10.45 9.61 6.45
CA PHE A 377 10.05 10.98 6.16
C PHE A 377 9.75 11.81 7.43
N ASP A 378 10.30 11.43 8.57
CA ASP A 378 9.94 12.04 9.87
C ASP A 378 10.33 13.52 9.96
N GLN A 379 11.39 13.95 9.26
CA GLN A 379 11.75 15.36 9.21
C GLN A 379 10.78 16.13 8.29
N GLU A 380 10.50 15.61 7.10
CA GLU A 380 9.58 16.20 6.14
C GLU A 380 8.13 16.26 6.66
N ARG A 381 7.75 15.34 7.56
CA ARG A 381 6.46 15.34 8.29
C ARG A 381 6.38 16.37 9.41
N LYS A 382 7.49 16.83 10.00
CA LYS A 382 7.46 17.97 10.95
C LYS A 382 7.04 19.24 10.21
N ASP A 383 7.58 19.42 9.01
CA ASP A 383 7.27 20.58 8.17
C ASP A 383 5.87 20.45 7.52
N ASN A 384 5.44 19.22 7.18
CA ASN A 384 4.19 18.96 6.47
C ASN A 384 3.49 17.66 6.97
N PRO A 385 2.79 17.68 8.12
CA PRO A 385 2.22 16.48 8.75
C PRO A 385 1.07 15.84 7.95
N ASP A 386 0.37 16.61 7.11
CA ASP A 386 -0.81 16.16 6.35
C ASP A 386 -0.49 15.43 5.04
N ILE A 387 0.78 15.38 4.62
CA ILE A 387 1.17 14.74 3.35
C ILE A 387 1.12 13.21 3.48
N PRO A 388 0.24 12.51 2.73
CA PRO A 388 0.15 11.07 2.84
C PRO A 388 1.31 10.36 2.13
N THR A 389 1.69 9.19 2.64
CA THR A 389 2.71 8.33 2.05
C THR A 389 2.06 7.22 1.21
N ILE A 390 2.32 7.17 -0.09
CA ILE A 390 1.93 6.05 -0.96
C ILE A 390 3.04 4.99 -0.90
N ALA A 391 2.72 3.79 -0.43
CA ALA A 391 3.67 2.71 -0.22
C ALA A 391 3.44 1.58 -1.26
N LEU A 392 4.31 1.50 -2.26
CA LEU A 392 4.27 0.48 -3.30
C LEU A 392 5.00 -0.78 -2.81
N SER A 393 4.20 -1.81 -2.50
CA SER A 393 4.66 -3.12 -2.04
C SER A 393 4.57 -4.18 -3.15
N ILE A 394 5.45 -5.17 -3.16
CA ILE A 394 5.55 -6.20 -4.21
C ILE A 394 5.15 -7.57 -3.64
N GLY A 395 4.09 -8.16 -4.18
CA GLY A 395 3.60 -9.49 -3.81
C GLY A 395 2.61 -9.48 -2.64
N GLU A 396 2.19 -10.69 -2.25
CA GLU A 396 1.31 -10.95 -1.09
C GLU A 396 2.15 -11.21 0.17
N PRO A 397 1.62 -10.92 1.38
CA PRO A 397 2.28 -11.31 2.63
C PRO A 397 2.50 -12.84 2.65
N PRO A 398 3.66 -13.32 3.10
CA PRO A 398 4.04 -14.72 2.94
C PRO A 398 3.20 -15.67 3.80
N VAL A 399 2.67 -16.72 3.17
CA VAL A 399 2.23 -17.91 3.93
C VAL A 399 3.47 -18.66 4.42
N PRO A 400 3.60 -18.97 5.74
CA PRO A 400 4.77 -19.66 6.27
C PRO A 400 4.96 -21.04 5.63
N THR A 401 6.07 -21.22 4.92
CA THR A 401 6.44 -22.47 4.25
C THR A 401 7.88 -22.82 4.59
N HIS A 402 8.15 -24.09 4.91
CA HIS A 402 9.50 -24.55 5.23
C HIS A 402 10.39 -24.55 3.98
N LYS A 403 11.23 -23.52 3.85
CA LYS A 403 12.30 -23.41 2.85
C LYS A 403 13.66 -23.65 3.51
N HIS A 404 14.64 -24.12 2.73
CA HIS A 404 16.03 -24.24 3.19
C HIS A 404 16.59 -22.86 3.56
N TRP A 405 17.38 -22.79 4.64
CA TRP A 405 17.85 -21.56 5.29
C TRP A 405 18.41 -20.50 4.31
N LEU A 406 19.16 -20.90 3.28
CA LEU A 406 19.74 -19.98 2.29
C LEU A 406 18.68 -19.33 1.39
N PHE A 407 17.69 -20.12 0.93
CA PHE A 407 16.54 -19.61 0.18
C PHE A 407 15.52 -18.90 1.08
N SER A 408 15.51 -19.23 2.37
CA SER A 408 14.80 -18.47 3.39
C SER A 408 15.44 -17.12 3.59
N LEU A 409 16.77 -16.98 3.63
CA LEU A 409 17.45 -15.68 3.73
C LEU A 409 17.07 -14.77 2.56
N VAL A 410 17.25 -15.24 1.31
CA VAL A 410 16.88 -14.51 0.09
C VAL A 410 15.36 -14.26 0.01
N GLY A 411 14.54 -15.16 0.54
CA GLY A 411 13.10 -14.97 0.68
C GLY A 411 12.74 -13.90 1.71
N SER A 412 13.44 -13.85 2.85
CA SER A 412 13.27 -12.87 3.92
C SER A 412 13.67 -11.47 3.49
N VAL A 413 14.65 -11.33 2.57
CA VAL A 413 14.95 -10.03 1.93
C VAL A 413 13.69 -9.44 1.28
N VAL A 414 12.92 -10.25 0.55
CA VAL A 414 11.67 -9.81 -0.08
C VAL A 414 10.54 -9.67 0.94
N ASN A 415 10.53 -10.54 1.95
CA ASN A 415 9.40 -10.73 2.85
C ASN A 415 9.68 -10.22 4.27
N GLY A 416 10.45 -9.12 4.40
CA GLY A 416 11.04 -8.63 5.65
C GLY A 416 10.09 -8.45 6.85
N SER A 417 10.67 -8.25 8.03
CA SER A 417 9.98 -8.12 9.32
C SER A 417 8.98 -6.96 9.34
N GLN A 418 7.70 -7.28 9.05
CA GLN A 418 6.60 -6.32 8.90
C GLN A 418 6.43 -5.36 10.08
N GLU A 419 6.82 -5.76 11.29
CA GLU A 419 6.65 -4.98 12.53
C GLU A 419 7.53 -3.71 12.62
N VAL A 420 8.61 -3.63 11.83
CA VAL A 420 9.49 -2.44 11.78
C VAL A 420 9.10 -1.49 10.64
N HIS A 421 8.46 -1.99 9.58
CA HIS A 421 8.29 -1.25 8.31
C HIS A 421 7.27 -0.10 8.36
N THR A 422 6.36 -0.08 9.35
CA THR A 422 5.22 0.86 9.42
C THR A 422 5.14 1.69 10.70
N ARG A 423 6.08 1.53 11.65
CA ARG A 423 6.11 2.40 12.85
C ARG A 423 6.30 3.87 12.44
N ALA A 424 5.52 4.75 13.05
CA ALA A 424 5.56 6.22 12.90
C ALA A 424 5.27 6.82 11.51
N ALA A 425 4.85 6.03 10.52
CA ALA A 425 4.26 6.62 9.32
C ALA A 425 2.88 7.24 9.65
N GLY A 426 2.66 8.49 9.23
CA GLY A 426 1.36 9.16 9.28
C GLY A 426 0.37 8.55 8.27
N GLN A 427 -0.53 9.36 7.69
CA GLN A 427 -1.52 8.86 6.72
C GLN A 427 -0.83 8.11 5.57
N MET A 428 -1.01 6.79 5.46
CA MET A 428 -0.40 5.96 4.41
C MET A 428 -1.48 5.34 3.51
N SER A 429 -1.14 5.09 2.25
CA SER A 429 -1.89 4.22 1.33
C SER A 429 -0.94 3.15 0.83
N GLN A 430 -1.01 1.93 1.40
CA GLN A 430 -0.23 0.80 0.88
C GLN A 430 -0.96 0.14 -0.29
N VAL A 431 -0.24 0.00 -1.39
CA VAL A 431 -0.68 -0.69 -2.61
C VAL A 431 0.12 -1.99 -2.75
N ALA A 432 -0.57 -3.12 -2.80
CA ALA A 432 0.04 -4.43 -3.07
C ALA A 432 0.07 -4.70 -4.58
N LEU A 433 1.26 -4.71 -5.16
CA LEU A 433 1.49 -4.97 -6.57
C LEU A 433 1.76 -6.47 -6.79
N SER A 434 0.74 -7.19 -7.24
CA SER A 434 0.86 -8.60 -7.60
C SER A 434 1.62 -8.77 -8.92
N THR A 435 2.48 -9.79 -9.00
CA THR A 435 3.17 -10.16 -10.24
C THR A 435 3.49 -11.64 -10.27
N THR A 436 3.50 -12.19 -11.49
CA THR A 436 3.90 -13.56 -11.82
C THR A 436 5.41 -13.73 -11.99
N LEU A 437 6.19 -12.63 -11.99
CA LEU A 437 7.63 -12.63 -12.24
C LEU A 437 8.44 -13.20 -11.06
N GLY A 438 9.46 -13.99 -11.37
CA GLY A 438 10.49 -14.37 -10.39
C GLY A 438 11.41 -13.19 -10.02
N MET A 439 12.05 -13.25 -8.84
CA MET A 439 13.01 -12.22 -8.39
C MET A 439 14.17 -12.01 -9.39
N LEU A 440 14.57 -13.05 -10.13
CA LEU A 440 15.72 -13.01 -11.03
C LEU A 440 15.34 -12.92 -12.51
N ASP A 441 14.06 -12.74 -12.85
CA ASP A 441 13.52 -12.82 -14.22
C ASP A 441 13.81 -11.58 -15.11
N PHE A 442 15.08 -11.15 -15.12
CA PHE A 442 15.59 -10.01 -15.90
C PHE A 442 15.59 -10.22 -17.44
N ASP A 443 15.29 -11.43 -17.91
CA ASP A 443 15.33 -11.86 -19.31
C ASP A 443 13.94 -12.08 -19.96
N LYS A 444 12.86 -11.70 -19.28
CA LYS A 444 11.51 -11.80 -19.86
C LYS A 444 11.33 -10.82 -21.03
N PRO A 445 10.53 -11.18 -22.07
CA PRO A 445 10.24 -10.27 -23.17
C PRO A 445 9.62 -8.95 -22.69
N VAL A 446 9.97 -7.83 -23.33
CA VAL A 446 9.47 -6.49 -22.99
C VAL A 446 7.94 -6.44 -22.95
N LEU A 447 7.24 -7.17 -23.84
CA LEU A 447 5.78 -7.28 -23.82
C LEU A 447 5.22 -7.87 -22.51
N VAL A 448 5.89 -8.89 -21.94
CA VAL A 448 5.49 -9.50 -20.66
C VAL A 448 5.72 -8.51 -19.51
N LEU A 449 6.89 -7.86 -19.49
CA LEU A 449 7.24 -6.83 -18.53
C LEU A 449 6.25 -5.64 -18.56
N ARG A 450 5.89 -5.17 -19.76
CA ARG A 450 4.90 -4.12 -20.01
C ARG A 450 3.51 -4.53 -19.53
N ASN A 451 3.10 -5.78 -19.74
CA ASN A 451 1.79 -6.29 -19.28
C ASN A 451 1.69 -6.38 -17.75
N GLU A 452 2.75 -6.82 -17.06
CA GLU A 452 2.79 -6.84 -15.59
C GLU A 452 2.77 -5.42 -15.01
N ALA A 453 3.51 -4.47 -15.63
CA ALA A 453 3.44 -3.05 -15.27
C ALA A 453 2.06 -2.43 -15.54
N LYS A 454 1.35 -2.79 -16.62
CA LYS A 454 -0.03 -2.33 -16.86
C LYS A 454 -1.02 -2.80 -15.79
N LYS A 455 -0.91 -4.05 -15.32
CA LYS A 455 -1.70 -4.54 -14.18
C LYS A 455 -1.43 -3.70 -12.93
N ALA A 456 -0.15 -3.46 -12.62
CA ALA A 456 0.25 -2.65 -11.48
C ALA A 456 -0.26 -1.20 -11.56
N ARG A 457 -0.24 -0.57 -12.74
CA ARG A 457 -0.82 0.76 -12.99
C ARG A 457 -2.31 0.81 -12.60
N LEU A 458 -3.12 -0.13 -13.09
CA LEU A 458 -4.55 -0.18 -12.78
C LEU A 458 -4.81 -0.44 -11.29
N THR A 459 -4.06 -1.35 -10.66
CA THR A 459 -4.16 -1.61 -9.21
C THR A 459 -3.84 -0.35 -8.39
N THR A 460 -2.78 0.38 -8.73
CA THR A 460 -2.41 1.64 -8.06
C THR A 460 -3.44 2.73 -8.29
N GLN A 461 -3.89 2.97 -9.52
CA GLN A 461 -4.93 3.97 -9.82
C GLN A 461 -6.19 3.73 -8.98
N ASN A 462 -6.69 2.50 -8.96
CA ASN A 462 -7.89 2.13 -8.21
C ASN A 462 -7.70 2.32 -6.70
N LYS A 463 -6.60 1.82 -6.13
CA LYS A 463 -6.34 1.88 -4.68
C LYS A 463 -6.09 3.30 -4.19
N VAL A 464 -5.26 4.07 -4.89
CA VAL A 464 -4.93 5.46 -4.53
C VAL A 464 -6.15 6.38 -4.69
N THR A 465 -6.95 6.20 -5.76
CA THR A 465 -8.21 6.95 -5.92
C THR A 465 -9.19 6.64 -4.79
N PHE A 466 -9.30 5.37 -4.41
CA PHE A 466 -10.18 4.96 -3.31
C PHE A 466 -9.76 5.58 -1.97
N ASP A 467 -8.47 5.46 -1.61
CA ASP A 467 -7.95 5.92 -0.31
C ASP A 467 -7.91 7.44 -0.19
N LEU A 468 -7.48 8.15 -1.25
CA LEU A 468 -7.24 9.58 -1.17
C LEU A 468 -8.47 10.43 -1.54
N ALA A 469 -9.37 9.94 -2.38
CA ALA A 469 -10.53 10.70 -2.85
C ALA A 469 -11.88 10.09 -2.42
N ILE A 470 -12.12 8.80 -2.68
CA ILE A 470 -13.47 8.21 -2.50
C ILE A 470 -13.80 8.06 -1.01
N SER A 471 -13.01 7.32 -0.24
CA SER A 471 -13.33 7.04 1.17
C SER A 471 -13.43 8.31 2.02
N PRO A 472 -12.47 9.28 1.97
CA PRO A 472 -12.60 10.54 2.71
C PRO A 472 -13.81 11.39 2.29
N ARG A 473 -14.30 11.26 1.06
CA ARG A 473 -15.51 11.95 0.59
C ARG A 473 -16.78 11.28 1.12
N VAL A 474 -16.86 9.94 1.06
CA VAL A 474 -17.98 9.17 1.60
C VAL A 474 -18.13 9.41 3.10
N LEU A 475 -17.02 9.34 3.85
CA LEU A 475 -17.04 9.52 5.31
C LEU A 475 -17.43 10.94 5.71
N ARG A 476 -16.95 11.99 5.01
CA ARG A 476 -17.42 13.37 5.24
C ARG A 476 -18.90 13.56 4.89
N ALA A 477 -19.35 12.99 3.77
CA ALA A 477 -20.75 13.09 3.36
C ALA A 477 -21.68 12.40 4.36
N PHE A 478 -21.29 11.25 4.92
CA PHE A 478 -22.02 10.56 5.98
C PHE A 478 -22.13 11.41 7.25
N VAL A 479 -21.01 11.94 7.76
CA VAL A 479 -21.02 12.77 9.00
C VAL A 479 -21.86 14.04 8.81
N ALA A 480 -21.80 14.68 7.64
CA ALA A 480 -22.65 15.83 7.31
C ALA A 480 -24.15 15.46 7.13
N ALA A 481 -24.45 14.27 6.61
CA ALA A 481 -25.83 13.76 6.53
C ALA A 481 -26.42 13.54 7.92
N VAL A 482 -25.65 12.89 8.82
CA VAL A 482 -26.05 12.68 10.21
C VAL A 482 -26.29 14.01 10.93
N GLN A 483 -25.41 15.00 10.77
CA GLN A 483 -25.62 16.34 11.35
C GLN A 483 -26.95 16.94 10.91
N ARG A 484 -27.22 16.92 9.60
CA ARG A 484 -28.44 17.49 9.01
C ARG A 484 -29.72 16.79 9.48
N GLU A 485 -29.72 15.46 9.58
CA GLU A 485 -30.87 14.72 10.12
C GLU A 485 -31.18 15.15 11.56
N ILE A 486 -30.15 15.33 12.39
CA ILE A 486 -30.31 15.73 13.79
C ILE A 486 -30.74 17.19 13.91
N GLU A 487 -30.23 18.10 13.07
CA GLU A 487 -30.69 19.48 12.97
C GLU A 487 -32.18 19.56 12.57
N MET A 488 -32.66 18.68 11.68
CA MET A 488 -34.09 18.60 11.35
C MET A 488 -34.93 18.08 12.52
N LEU A 489 -34.40 17.12 13.32
CA LEU A 489 -35.05 16.64 14.54
C LEU A 489 -35.11 17.70 15.66
N THR A 490 -34.18 18.66 15.69
CA THR A 490 -34.12 19.74 16.69
C THR A 490 -34.75 21.06 16.24
N ALA A 491 -35.23 21.15 15.00
CA ALA A 491 -35.96 22.32 14.47
C ALA A 491 -37.40 22.47 15.01
N ALA A 492 -37.98 21.40 15.56
CA ALA A 492 -39.30 21.43 16.20
C ALA A 492 -39.20 21.68 17.72
N PRO A 493 -40.26 22.19 18.39
CA PRO A 493 -40.25 22.38 19.83
C PRO A 493 -39.90 21.10 20.61
N LEU A 494 -38.79 21.14 21.34
CA LEU A 494 -38.25 19.99 22.06
C LEU A 494 -38.81 19.92 23.48
N ALA A 495 -39.69 18.93 23.73
CA ALA A 495 -40.31 18.73 25.05
C ALA A 495 -39.32 18.44 26.20
N TRP A 496 -38.04 18.19 25.89
CA TRP A 496 -36.96 17.90 26.85
C TRP A 496 -35.90 19.02 26.95
N ALA A 497 -35.99 20.09 26.16
CA ALA A 497 -34.98 21.15 26.13
C ALA A 497 -35.45 22.44 26.83
N SER A 498 -34.49 23.25 27.28
CA SER A 498 -34.71 24.68 27.61
C SER A 498 -34.95 25.48 26.33
N PRO A 499 -35.29 26.79 26.39
CA PRO A 499 -35.25 27.66 25.23
C PRO A 499 -33.91 27.49 24.51
N ILE A 500 -33.96 27.11 23.24
CA ILE A 500 -32.79 26.74 22.45
C ILE A 500 -31.91 28.00 22.29
N PRO A 501 -30.63 27.98 22.72
CA PRO A 501 -29.74 29.12 22.55
C PRO A 501 -29.61 29.56 21.09
N ALA A 502 -29.41 30.85 20.85
CA ALA A 502 -29.22 31.37 19.49
C ALA A 502 -27.95 30.83 18.81
N ASP A 503 -26.97 30.39 19.60
CA ASP A 503 -25.73 29.73 19.20
C ASP A 503 -25.79 28.19 19.32
N ALA A 504 -27.00 27.61 19.42
CA ALA A 504 -27.17 26.16 19.48
C ALA A 504 -26.59 25.48 18.22
N ARG A 505 -25.73 24.48 18.44
CA ARG A 505 -25.06 23.71 17.38
C ARG A 505 -25.20 22.20 17.64
N ILE A 506 -25.30 21.45 16.55
CA ILE A 506 -25.07 20.01 16.53
C ILE A 506 -23.69 19.78 15.93
N ARG A 507 -22.82 19.09 16.66
CA ARG A 507 -21.56 18.55 16.13
C ARG A 507 -21.71 17.07 15.90
N VAL A 508 -21.07 16.58 14.85
CA VAL A 508 -20.93 15.15 14.61
C VAL A 508 -19.48 14.87 14.26
N SER A 509 -18.90 13.83 14.86
CA SER A 509 -17.60 13.30 14.48
C SER A 509 -17.62 11.79 14.33
N LEU A 510 -16.76 11.26 13.47
CA LEU A 510 -16.50 9.84 13.33
C LEU A 510 -15.20 9.52 14.07
N ALA A 511 -15.34 9.02 15.30
CA ALA A 511 -14.22 8.57 16.11
C ALA A 511 -13.80 7.16 15.66
N VAL A 512 -12.54 7.00 15.29
CA VAL A 512 -11.99 5.71 14.84
C VAL A 512 -10.83 5.29 15.75
N GLU A 513 -10.76 4.00 16.03
CA GLU A 513 -9.74 3.41 16.86
C GLU A 513 -8.38 3.38 16.13
N GLN A 514 -7.34 3.85 16.82
CA GLN A 514 -5.96 3.88 16.39
C GLN A 514 -5.09 3.38 17.55
N SER A 515 -4.63 2.12 17.45
CA SER A 515 -3.74 1.50 18.46
C SER A 515 -4.35 1.45 19.88
N GLY A 516 -5.63 1.09 20.02
CA GLY A 516 -6.32 0.98 21.31
C GLY A 516 -6.87 2.30 21.89
N SER A 517 -6.55 3.45 21.29
CA SER A 517 -7.13 4.76 21.60
C SER A 517 -8.04 5.23 20.46
N PHE A 518 -8.88 6.26 20.67
CA PHE A 518 -9.72 6.82 19.58
C PHE A 518 -9.27 8.22 19.19
N ALA A 519 -9.52 8.57 17.92
CA ALA A 519 -9.33 9.91 17.37
C ALA A 519 -10.52 10.31 16.47
N ALA A 520 -11.06 11.52 16.68
CA ALA A 520 -12.07 12.11 15.81
C ALA A 520 -11.49 12.36 14.41
N SER A 521 -11.82 11.50 13.45
CA SER A 521 -11.14 11.43 12.14
C SER A 521 -11.82 12.22 11.02
N TYR A 522 -13.13 12.45 11.16
CA TYR A 522 -13.98 13.21 10.23
C TYR A 522 -15.06 13.93 11.04
N THR A 523 -15.38 15.18 10.70
CA THR A 523 -16.21 16.07 11.52
C THR A 523 -17.19 16.89 10.68
N ALA A 524 -18.28 17.32 11.31
CA ALA A 524 -19.21 18.33 10.81
C ALA A 524 -19.76 19.16 12.00
N GLY A 525 -20.22 20.39 11.76
CA GLY A 525 -20.69 21.33 12.80
C GLY A 525 -19.62 22.01 13.67
N HIS A 526 -18.35 21.66 13.48
CA HIS A 526 -17.21 22.26 14.20
C HIS A 526 -16.82 23.61 13.56
N GLN A 527 -16.35 24.56 14.35
CA GLN A 527 -16.01 25.93 13.94
C GLN A 527 -14.57 26.30 14.37
N PRO A 528 -13.90 27.21 13.62
CA PRO A 528 -12.61 27.76 14.04
C PRO A 528 -12.74 28.50 15.38
N GLY A 529 -11.93 28.13 16.37
CA GLY A 529 -11.95 28.70 17.73
C GLY A 529 -12.53 27.78 18.82
N ASP A 530 -13.09 26.63 18.44
CA ASP A 530 -13.53 25.61 19.40
C ASP A 530 -12.33 25.08 20.23
N LYS A 531 -12.45 25.03 21.56
CA LYS A 531 -11.33 24.71 22.49
C LYS A 531 -10.77 23.30 22.28
N ASP A 532 -11.61 22.38 21.82
CA ASP A 532 -11.30 20.99 21.47
C ASP A 532 -10.73 20.83 20.04
N ALA A 533 -10.70 21.89 19.22
CA ALA A 533 -10.22 21.80 17.83
C ALA A 533 -8.78 21.30 17.70
N ALA A 534 -7.93 21.57 18.70
CA ALA A 534 -6.55 21.06 18.78
C ALA A 534 -6.47 19.53 18.97
N ASN A 535 -7.55 18.88 19.41
CA ASN A 535 -7.63 17.44 19.62
C ASN A 535 -8.21 16.68 18.41
N LEU A 536 -8.65 17.38 17.36
CA LEU A 536 -9.18 16.75 16.15
C LEU A 536 -8.08 15.98 15.41
N GLY A 537 -8.33 14.72 15.08
CA GLY A 537 -7.33 13.81 14.51
C GLY A 537 -6.25 13.33 15.49
N VAL A 538 -6.20 13.85 16.72
CA VAL A 538 -5.23 13.46 17.75
C VAL A 538 -5.76 12.26 18.54
N LYS A 539 -4.87 11.33 18.91
CA LYS A 539 -5.22 10.16 19.73
C LYS A 539 -5.47 10.60 21.17
N VAL A 540 -6.65 10.31 21.70
CA VAL A 540 -7.00 10.56 23.11
C VAL A 540 -7.24 9.21 23.80
N THR A 541 -6.41 8.89 24.79
CA THR A 541 -6.45 7.60 25.50
C THR A 541 -7.74 7.40 26.30
N SER A 542 -8.28 8.51 26.83
CA SER A 542 -9.50 8.63 27.63
C SER A 542 -10.77 8.92 26.81
N HIS A 543 -10.70 8.80 25.47
CA HIS A 543 -11.76 9.25 24.57
C HIS A 543 -13.09 8.52 24.83
N ILE A 544 -14.19 9.27 24.92
CA ILE A 544 -15.48 8.73 25.37
C ILE A 544 -16.06 7.63 24.45
N ALA A 545 -15.71 7.64 23.16
CA ALA A 545 -16.01 6.57 22.20
C ALA A 545 -15.50 5.18 22.66
N HIS A 546 -14.41 5.11 23.44
CA HIS A 546 -13.87 3.85 23.98
C HIS A 546 -14.90 3.13 24.88
N TYR A 547 -15.70 3.87 25.66
CA TYR A 547 -16.75 3.28 26.49
C TYR A 547 -17.88 2.67 25.63
N CYS A 548 -18.34 3.43 24.63
CA CYS A 548 -19.36 3.00 23.67
C CYS A 548 -18.93 1.74 22.91
N TRP A 549 -17.69 1.73 22.39
CA TRP A 549 -17.14 0.59 21.67
C TRP A 549 -16.98 -0.65 22.57
N ASN A 550 -16.39 -0.53 23.76
CA ASN A 550 -16.22 -1.68 24.66
C ASN A 550 -17.54 -2.30 25.11
N LYS A 551 -18.63 -1.51 25.18
CA LYS A 551 -19.98 -2.01 25.48
C LYS A 551 -20.74 -2.50 24.24
N GLN A 552 -20.24 -2.20 23.03
CA GLN A 552 -20.91 -2.47 21.75
C GLN A 552 -22.38 -2.01 21.72
N ALA A 553 -22.64 -0.89 22.38
CA ALA A 553 -23.99 -0.39 22.65
C ALA A 553 -24.05 1.14 22.52
N LEU A 554 -25.26 1.65 22.31
CA LEU A 554 -25.58 3.07 22.42
C LEU A 554 -25.12 3.61 23.79
N TYR A 555 -24.48 4.77 23.78
CA TYR A 555 -24.13 5.49 24.99
C TYR A 555 -24.54 6.95 24.87
N SER A 556 -25.28 7.48 25.83
CA SER A 556 -25.63 8.89 25.88
C SER A 556 -25.42 9.45 27.28
N ARG A 557 -25.07 10.74 27.38
CA ARG A 557 -24.87 11.43 28.65
C ARG A 557 -25.25 12.90 28.56
N VAL A 558 -25.95 13.38 29.58
CA VAL A 558 -26.16 14.82 29.84
C VAL A 558 -25.08 15.30 30.80
N PHE A 559 -24.56 16.49 30.56
CA PHE A 559 -23.54 17.14 31.39
C PHE A 559 -24.16 18.26 32.23
N PRO A 560 -23.84 18.35 33.54
CA PRO A 560 -24.31 19.45 34.37
C PRO A 560 -23.56 20.76 34.01
N PRO A 561 -24.19 21.94 34.14
CA PRO A 561 -23.54 23.24 33.87
C PRO A 561 -22.29 23.51 34.74
N THR A 562 -22.10 22.75 35.81
CA THR A 562 -20.96 22.86 36.73
C THR A 562 -19.70 22.12 36.27
N ILE A 563 -19.73 21.37 35.15
CA ILE A 563 -18.55 20.68 34.64
C ILE A 563 -17.60 21.68 33.95
N LEU A 564 -16.31 21.64 34.30
CA LEU A 564 -15.33 22.52 33.69
C LEU A 564 -15.07 22.10 32.22
N PRO A 565 -15.14 23.03 31.24
CA PRO A 565 -14.91 22.73 29.81
C PRO A 565 -13.61 21.97 29.53
N ASN A 566 -12.54 22.27 30.26
CA ASN A 566 -11.24 21.60 30.10
C ASN A 566 -11.31 20.10 30.41
N LYS A 567 -12.13 19.68 31.39
CA LYS A 567 -12.33 18.25 31.75
C LYS A 567 -13.13 17.48 30.70
N LEU A 568 -13.90 18.16 29.85
CA LEU A 568 -14.52 17.58 28.67
C LEU A 568 -13.50 17.46 27.53
N ALA A 569 -12.73 18.52 27.27
CA ALA A 569 -11.68 18.52 26.25
C ALA A 569 -10.62 17.43 26.48
N GLU A 570 -10.20 17.18 27.73
CA GLU A 570 -9.33 16.06 28.15
C GLU A 570 -9.86 14.66 27.78
N ARG A 571 -11.14 14.53 27.43
CA ARG A 571 -11.79 13.28 27.02
C ARG A 571 -12.20 13.27 25.55
N GLY A 572 -11.72 14.25 24.76
CA GLY A 572 -12.11 14.43 23.37
C GLY A 572 -13.59 14.81 23.21
N VAL A 573 -14.14 15.56 24.18
CA VAL A 573 -15.52 16.06 24.15
C VAL A 573 -15.51 17.58 24.03
N TRP A 574 -16.41 18.15 23.24
CA TRP A 574 -16.57 19.61 23.13
C TRP A 574 -16.80 20.24 24.50
N GLY A 575 -15.97 21.25 24.83
CA GLY A 575 -15.97 21.94 26.13
C GLY A 575 -17.29 22.60 26.54
N ASP A 576 -18.17 22.96 25.59
CA ASP A 576 -19.45 23.60 25.86
C ASP A 576 -20.65 22.64 25.60
N ALA A 577 -20.40 21.34 25.46
CA ALA A 577 -21.44 20.33 25.25
C ALA A 577 -22.31 20.13 26.51
N CYS A 578 -23.62 20.32 26.35
CA CYS A 578 -24.64 19.97 27.34
C CYS A 578 -25.03 18.48 27.27
N PHE A 579 -24.91 17.84 26.10
CA PHE A 579 -25.07 16.39 25.98
C PHE A 579 -24.18 15.78 24.89
N ILE A 580 -24.02 14.46 24.99
CA ILE A 580 -23.33 13.62 24.01
C ILE A 580 -24.10 12.32 23.74
N ILE A 581 -24.06 11.86 22.49
CA ILE A 581 -24.59 10.56 22.03
C ILE A 581 -23.49 9.87 21.22
N CYS A 582 -23.19 8.61 21.55
CA CYS A 582 -22.21 7.75 20.89
C CYS A 582 -22.90 6.49 20.36
N ILE A 583 -22.73 6.20 19.07
CA ILE A 583 -23.33 5.06 18.38
C ILE A 583 -22.21 4.24 17.70
N PRO A 584 -22.04 2.94 18.02
CA PRO A 584 -21.04 2.10 17.40
C PRO A 584 -21.49 1.68 15.99
N LEU A 585 -20.57 1.71 15.02
CA LEU A 585 -20.79 1.24 13.65
C LEU A 585 -19.97 -0.02 13.38
N PHE A 586 -20.57 -0.97 12.65
CA PHE A 586 -20.00 -2.29 12.42
C PHE A 586 -19.63 -2.51 10.95
N SER A 587 -18.52 -3.18 10.73
CA SER A 587 -18.09 -3.63 9.40
C SER A 587 -19.04 -4.71 8.88
N LYS A 588 -19.45 -4.62 7.60
CA LYS A 588 -20.31 -5.61 6.94
C LYS A 588 -19.52 -6.55 6.03
N ALA A 589 -18.41 -6.07 5.46
CA ALA A 589 -17.55 -6.87 4.61
C ALA A 589 -16.60 -7.75 5.45
N PRO A 590 -16.36 -9.03 5.07
CA PRO A 590 -15.20 -9.74 5.59
C PRO A 590 -13.94 -8.97 5.16
N LEU A 591 -13.15 -8.54 6.15
CA LEU A 591 -11.85 -7.96 5.89
C LEU A 591 -11.00 -8.99 5.12
N TYR A 592 -10.57 -8.62 3.92
CA TYR A 592 -9.69 -9.36 2.99
C TYR A 592 -10.36 -10.46 2.12
N PRO A 593 -9.85 -10.70 0.89
CA PRO A 593 -10.22 -11.87 0.10
C PRO A 593 -9.77 -13.18 0.77
N VAL A 594 -10.50 -14.25 0.49
CA VAL A 594 -10.51 -15.56 1.19
C VAL A 594 -9.21 -16.40 1.03
N SER A 595 -8.10 -15.80 0.58
CA SER A 595 -6.83 -16.50 0.33
C SER A 595 -5.86 -16.56 1.52
N GLN A 596 -6.16 -15.91 2.66
CA GLN A 596 -5.31 -15.97 3.86
C GLN A 596 -5.76 -17.07 4.85
N PRO A 597 -4.83 -17.80 5.49
CA PRO A 597 -5.17 -18.79 6.51
C PRO A 597 -5.73 -18.11 7.78
N ALA A 598 -6.68 -18.79 8.43
CA ALA A 598 -7.52 -18.26 9.52
C ALA A 598 -6.80 -17.99 10.87
N THR A 599 -5.49 -17.75 10.88
CA THR A 599 -4.67 -17.54 12.08
C THR A 599 -4.38 -16.06 12.40
N MET A 600 -4.86 -15.12 11.58
CA MET A 600 -4.80 -13.68 11.86
C MET A 600 -6.17 -13.02 11.68
N THR A 601 -7.12 -13.37 12.54
CA THR A 601 -8.33 -12.56 12.74
C THR A 601 -7.97 -11.26 13.48
N GLN A 602 -7.42 -10.28 12.75
CA GLN A 602 -7.39 -8.90 13.23
C GLN A 602 -8.83 -8.48 13.56
N GLN A 603 -9.11 -8.18 14.83
CA GLN A 603 -10.41 -7.67 15.21
C GLN A 603 -10.70 -6.34 14.49
N PRO A 604 -11.97 -6.09 14.09
CA PRO A 604 -12.34 -4.84 13.44
C PRO A 604 -12.04 -3.66 14.36
N LYS A 605 -11.25 -2.69 13.89
CA LYS A 605 -10.96 -1.45 14.63
C LYS A 605 -12.27 -0.71 14.92
N GLY A 606 -12.40 -0.18 16.14
CA GLY A 606 -13.58 0.54 16.57
C GLY A 606 -13.93 1.74 15.72
N CYS A 607 -15.23 1.88 15.44
CA CYS A 607 -15.80 2.99 14.68
C CYS A 607 -17.05 3.46 15.41
N VAL A 608 -17.08 4.72 15.83
CA VAL A 608 -18.15 5.29 16.65
C VAL A 608 -18.53 6.66 16.10
N VAL A 609 -19.82 6.86 15.82
CA VAL A 609 -20.38 8.19 15.59
C VAL A 609 -20.55 8.87 16.94
N VAL A 610 -19.95 10.03 17.11
CA VAL A 610 -20.06 10.87 18.30
C VAL A 610 -20.81 12.13 17.92
N ILE A 611 -21.88 12.44 18.64
CA ILE A 611 -22.79 13.57 18.42
C ILE A 611 -22.79 14.40 19.68
N GLU A 612 -22.60 15.71 19.56
CA GLU A 612 -22.46 16.62 20.70
C GLU A 612 -23.29 17.89 20.46
N SER A 613 -23.82 18.48 21.53
CA SER A 613 -24.56 19.74 21.42
C SER A 613 -24.54 20.55 22.70
N ASN A 614 -24.52 21.87 22.57
CA ASN A 614 -24.77 22.86 23.63
C ASN A 614 -26.26 23.13 23.87
N ILE A 615 -27.20 22.36 23.28
CA ILE A 615 -28.63 22.48 23.60
C ILE A 615 -28.86 21.97 25.04
N PRO A 616 -29.36 22.81 25.96
CA PRO A 616 -29.55 22.46 27.36
C PRO A 616 -30.75 21.50 27.56
N VAL A 617 -30.50 20.37 28.21
CA VAL A 617 -31.53 19.35 28.53
C VAL A 617 -32.18 19.65 29.88
N ILE A 618 -33.49 19.91 29.91
CA ILE A 618 -34.27 19.99 31.14
C ILE A 618 -34.83 18.59 31.45
N ALA A 619 -34.11 17.81 32.24
CA ALA A 619 -34.52 16.48 32.67
C ALA A 619 -35.17 16.47 34.08
N THR A 620 -35.97 17.49 34.40
CA THR A 620 -36.51 17.69 35.77
C THR A 620 -37.73 16.81 36.08
N THR A 621 -38.52 16.44 35.07
CA THR A 621 -39.66 15.52 35.18
C THR A 621 -39.40 14.19 34.48
N GLU A 622 -40.10 13.12 34.88
CA GLU A 622 -40.00 11.82 34.20
C GLU A 622 -40.47 11.89 32.74
N ALA A 623 -41.49 12.70 32.43
CA ALA A 623 -41.94 12.93 31.06
C ALA A 623 -40.83 13.51 30.17
N GLN A 624 -40.04 14.46 30.69
CA GLN A 624 -38.89 15.03 29.97
C GLN A 624 -37.75 14.02 29.80
N LYS A 625 -37.45 13.21 30.83
CA LYS A 625 -36.43 12.14 30.73
C LYS A 625 -36.80 11.11 29.67
N ILE A 626 -38.07 10.70 29.62
CA ILE A 626 -38.62 9.81 28.60
C ILE A 626 -38.55 10.46 27.21
N ALA A 627 -38.89 11.74 27.09
CA ALA A 627 -38.82 12.48 25.82
C ALA A 627 -37.38 12.59 25.29
N PHE A 628 -36.38 12.85 26.15
CA PHE A 628 -34.97 12.85 25.76
C PHE A 628 -34.51 11.44 25.35
N SER A 629 -34.85 10.41 26.11
CA SER A 629 -34.52 9.02 25.78
C SER A 629 -35.08 8.60 24.40
N LYS A 630 -36.34 8.97 24.11
CA LYS A 630 -36.98 8.73 22.81
C LYS A 630 -36.28 9.49 21.67
N PHE A 631 -35.80 10.71 21.92
CA PHE A 631 -34.98 11.46 20.96
C PHE A 631 -33.65 10.74 20.67
N VAL A 632 -32.94 10.25 21.71
CA VAL A 632 -31.68 9.51 21.53
C VAL A 632 -31.87 8.25 20.68
N GLU A 633 -32.92 7.45 20.93
CA GLU A 633 -33.22 6.28 20.08
C GLU A 633 -33.60 6.67 18.64
N THR A 634 -34.38 7.76 18.47
CA THR A 634 -34.70 8.28 17.12
C THR A 634 -33.43 8.66 16.35
N VAL A 635 -32.47 9.31 17.01
CA VAL A 635 -31.16 9.64 16.43
C VAL A 635 -30.38 8.38 16.06
N ARG A 636 -30.38 7.36 16.93
CA ARG A 636 -29.76 6.06 16.66
C ARG A 636 -30.35 5.38 15.43
N GLU A 637 -31.67 5.34 15.30
CA GLU A 637 -32.35 4.76 14.12
C GLU A 637 -31.96 5.49 12.83
N ARG A 638 -31.93 6.83 12.83
CA ARG A 638 -31.52 7.63 11.67
C ARG A 638 -30.06 7.37 11.27
N VAL A 639 -29.14 7.31 12.23
CA VAL A 639 -27.72 7.01 11.97
C VAL A 639 -27.54 5.61 11.37
N LEU A 640 -28.23 4.60 11.91
CA LEU A 640 -28.14 3.22 11.41
C LEU A 640 -28.81 3.05 10.03
N TYR A 641 -29.87 3.80 9.74
CA TYR A 641 -30.47 3.87 8.42
C TYR A 641 -29.49 4.45 7.39
N LEU A 642 -28.88 5.61 7.69
CA LEU A 642 -27.86 6.20 6.81
C LEU A 642 -26.68 5.25 6.56
N ASP A 643 -26.24 4.48 7.56
CA ASP A 643 -25.16 3.47 7.40
C ASP A 643 -25.53 2.31 6.45
N GLN A 644 -26.81 1.96 6.35
CA GLN A 644 -27.31 0.96 5.38
C GLN A 644 -27.29 1.50 3.95
N GLU A 645 -27.57 2.79 3.77
CA GLU A 645 -27.66 3.44 2.47
C GLU A 645 -26.31 3.84 1.82
N VAL A 646 -25.19 3.81 2.56
CA VAL A 646 -23.86 4.24 2.07
C VAL A 646 -23.45 3.57 0.74
N ASP A 647 -23.70 2.27 0.60
CA ASP A 647 -23.40 1.48 -0.60
C ASP A 647 -24.49 0.42 -0.85
N ASN A 648 -25.77 0.79 -0.73
CA ASN A 648 -26.94 -0.09 -0.93
C ASN A 648 -26.75 -1.48 -0.28
N ASN A 649 -26.47 -1.50 1.02
CA ASN A 649 -26.15 -2.69 1.84
C ASN A 649 -24.86 -3.49 1.54
N LYS A 650 -24.04 -3.11 0.55
CA LYS A 650 -22.78 -3.84 0.24
C LYS A 650 -21.61 -3.51 1.16
N ARG A 651 -21.55 -2.28 1.66
CA ARG A 651 -20.53 -1.78 2.60
C ARG A 651 -21.19 -0.87 3.65
N ALA A 652 -20.71 -0.94 4.88
CA ALA A 652 -21.01 0.01 5.95
C ALA A 652 -20.00 1.16 5.97
N THR A 653 -20.34 2.26 6.64
CA THR A 653 -19.42 3.38 6.92
C THR A 653 -18.15 2.90 7.61
N ALA A 654 -18.28 1.93 8.52
CA ALA A 654 -17.16 1.30 9.21
C ALA A 654 -16.17 0.62 8.24
N ASP A 655 -16.62 0.05 7.12
CA ASP A 655 -15.72 -0.56 6.13
C ASP A 655 -14.80 0.50 5.50
N PHE A 656 -15.36 1.65 5.09
CA PHE A 656 -14.61 2.78 4.55
C PHE A 656 -13.66 3.40 5.58
N ALA A 657 -14.12 3.54 6.83
CA ALA A 657 -13.35 4.09 7.94
C ALA A 657 -12.17 3.16 8.33
N GLN A 658 -12.39 1.85 8.35
CA GLN A 658 -11.35 0.87 8.63
C GLN A 658 -10.35 0.74 7.48
N GLU A 659 -10.78 0.77 6.21
CA GLU A 659 -9.86 0.73 5.07
C GLU A 659 -8.93 1.96 5.02
N THR A 660 -9.40 3.14 5.44
CA THR A 660 -8.54 4.34 5.60
C THR A 660 -7.70 4.32 6.88
N ASN A 661 -8.22 3.82 8.00
CA ASN A 661 -7.48 3.75 9.27
C ASN A 661 -6.63 2.48 9.45
N LYS A 662 -6.58 1.54 8.49
CA LYS A 662 -5.55 0.48 8.46
C LYS A 662 -4.12 1.04 8.44
N TRP A 663 -3.98 2.28 7.99
CA TRP A 663 -2.73 2.93 7.63
C TRP A 663 -2.58 4.34 8.26
N ARG A 664 -3.25 4.57 9.41
CA ARG A 664 -3.13 5.74 10.31
C ARG A 664 -2.79 5.27 11.73
#